data_AF-A0AAV0W7B0-F1
#
_entry.id   AF-A0AAV0W7B0-F1
#
_cell.length_a   1.000
_cell.length_b   1.000
_cell.length_c   1.000
_cell.angle_alpha   90.00
_cell.angle_beta   90.00
_cell.angle_gamma   90.00
#
_symmetry.space_group_name_H-M   'P 1'
#
loop_
_entity.id
_entity.type
_entity.pdbx_description
1 polymer ?
#
loop_
_entity_poly.entity_id
_entity_poly.type
_entity_poly.pdbx_seq_one_letter_code
_entity_poly.pdbx_strand_id
1 'polypeptide(L)'
;MIHEGFKFICNGNNKKGVSYFKCEQYQSAFCKASIKQLNNGQIKVIKAHHTHRLPQNDKKKEFREILKNRAINEIGLLKNIYDEEARNNREASAMYPWSTAEKIMRYARKISLPELPNSLEALALLFDNGELNRFTCTQTTFYRGCVQDDQGNYNIIFGCPELIQSVVEAEVDELHVDGTFKVVPTGINAKQLLVLHCMIQNYSIPVCYVLMQSKRRPSYECVIRYIKQNMLQNLNITRIITDYESALKDTLLSHFPQARAVGCWFHHNQAVWRKMKKLGYLNLVNTNEWALKCLRLLLSLPLLPANDIENGLNWIIQLARRKNINFDRLFDYYRRFWILRVGVLTLSVNGCPRRTNNNVESFHKSLQLKFSVSHPNLWVFLEQLSHLSENYHIIVDQLSNGLQPTKKLSVKFLANSARIRRATEEYDSQLITLRQFLERCSYSMAAYEMRQRHWALGVQNVREVENNEAVDEDDPAEPAINEVEDMEILNEDDQFENNEAVNGDDAAEQENIVAREVDEIGEIENENDAVETRNMDNQRPVRDRQVQLCEVPEILIANVQQRNTLFDVQDDEPLFAPNESINEDDNIIAPAAPGLPNNENMVRDSTYCVVCSSTESTHACIPCGHKVLCVNCTTDEITKCPICQLDTLMIIRIHQ
;
A
#
# COMPACT_ATOMS: atom_id res chain seq x y z
N MET A 1 52.11 4.04 -23.41
CA MET A 1 52.88 4.74 -22.35
C MET A 1 52.13 6.01 -21.98
N ILE A 2 52.10 6.39 -20.70
CA ILE A 2 51.54 7.67 -20.26
C ILE A 2 52.71 8.55 -19.78
N HIS A 3 52.73 9.81 -20.19
CA HIS A 3 53.74 10.79 -19.78
C HIS A 3 53.07 12.18 -19.73
N GLU A 4 53.24 12.91 -18.62
CA GLU A 4 52.62 14.22 -18.38
C GLU A 4 51.08 14.22 -18.62
N GLY A 5 50.41 13.11 -18.26
CA GLY A 5 48.96 12.90 -18.46
C GLY A 5 48.54 12.53 -19.89
N PHE A 6 49.43 12.63 -20.88
CA PHE A 6 49.13 12.29 -22.26
C PHE A 6 49.53 10.84 -22.60
N LYS A 7 48.73 10.19 -23.46
CA LYS A 7 48.95 8.82 -23.91
C LYS A 7 49.75 8.79 -25.21
N PHE A 8 50.81 7.97 -25.21
CA PHE A 8 51.75 7.79 -26.30
C PHE A 8 51.81 6.32 -26.75
N ILE A 9 51.76 6.11 -28.08
CA ILE A 9 51.80 4.81 -28.76
C ILE A 9 53.19 4.59 -29.37
N CYS A 10 53.69 3.36 -29.34
CA CYS A 10 54.99 3.01 -29.92
C CYS A 10 55.00 3.28 -31.44
N ASN A 11 56.08 3.90 -31.92
CA ASN A 11 56.32 4.27 -33.31
C ASN A 11 57.62 3.63 -33.85
N GLY A 12 58.09 2.56 -33.20
CA GLY A 12 59.25 1.77 -33.60
C GLY A 12 60.43 1.86 -32.63
N ASN A 13 61.28 0.83 -32.67
CA ASN A 13 62.48 0.70 -31.86
C ASN A 13 63.72 0.74 -32.75
N ASN A 14 64.81 1.35 -32.28
CA ASN A 14 66.11 1.32 -32.97
C ASN A 14 66.98 0.18 -32.43
N LYS A 15 67.89 -0.35 -33.25
CA LYS A 15 68.86 -1.43 -32.93
C LYS A 15 69.72 -1.17 -31.69
N LYS A 16 69.78 0.09 -31.23
CA LYS A 16 70.46 0.49 -29.98
C LYS A 16 69.59 0.40 -28.72
N GLY A 17 68.36 -0.14 -28.77
CA GLY A 17 67.47 -0.32 -27.62
C GLY A 17 66.51 0.85 -27.31
N VAL A 18 66.62 1.95 -28.06
CA VAL A 18 65.78 3.14 -27.88
C VAL A 18 64.41 2.93 -28.52
N SER A 19 63.35 3.07 -27.74
CA SER A 19 61.95 2.99 -28.20
C SER A 19 61.39 4.39 -28.43
N TYR A 20 60.76 4.63 -29.58
CA TYR A 20 60.15 5.91 -29.94
C TYR A 20 58.65 5.83 -29.79
N PHE A 21 58.01 6.90 -29.28
CA PHE A 21 56.57 6.97 -29.13
C PHE A 21 56.03 8.30 -29.67
N LYS A 22 54.85 8.25 -30.31
CA LYS A 22 54.09 9.41 -30.78
C LYS A 22 52.80 9.53 -29.97
N CYS A 23 52.23 10.74 -29.88
CA CYS A 23 50.93 10.93 -29.23
C CYS A 23 49.87 10.02 -29.87
N GLU A 24 48.97 9.46 -29.05
CA GLU A 24 47.80 8.70 -29.52
C GLU A 24 46.94 9.50 -30.52
N GLN A 25 46.78 10.81 -30.28
CA GLN A 25 46.03 11.71 -31.15
C GLN A 25 46.84 12.31 -32.31
N TYR A 26 47.94 11.65 -32.72
CA TYR A 26 48.77 12.10 -33.85
C TYR A 26 47.97 12.21 -35.15
N GLN A 27 47.05 11.26 -35.40
CA GLN A 27 46.19 11.28 -36.59
C GLN A 27 44.90 12.09 -36.37
N SER A 28 44.26 11.99 -35.20
CA SER A 28 42.94 12.59 -34.95
C SER A 28 42.95 14.09 -34.60
N ALA A 29 44.02 14.57 -33.94
CA ALA A 29 44.18 15.98 -33.55
C ALA A 29 45.43 16.62 -34.17
N PHE A 30 45.98 15.99 -35.22
CA PHE A 30 47.23 16.34 -35.90
C PHE A 30 48.42 16.56 -34.94
N CYS A 31 48.41 15.85 -33.79
CA CYS A 31 49.32 16.14 -32.69
C CYS A 31 50.73 15.61 -32.94
N LYS A 32 51.69 16.51 -33.16
CA LYS A 32 53.09 16.15 -33.44
C LYS A 32 53.92 15.86 -32.18
N ALA A 33 53.31 15.81 -31.00
CA ALA A 33 54.00 15.49 -29.75
C ALA A 33 54.58 14.07 -29.78
N SER A 34 55.82 13.93 -29.30
CA SER A 34 56.57 12.67 -29.36
C SER A 34 57.68 12.61 -28.32
N ILE A 35 57.96 11.40 -27.86
CA ILE A 35 58.94 11.09 -26.81
C ILE A 35 59.78 9.87 -27.23
N LYS A 36 60.93 9.67 -26.60
CA LYS A 36 61.71 8.42 -26.69
C LYS A 36 62.10 7.92 -25.31
N GLN A 37 62.11 6.60 -25.16
CA GLN A 37 62.64 5.93 -23.98
C GLN A 37 64.03 5.38 -24.31
N LEU A 38 65.01 5.75 -23.47
CA LEU A 38 66.37 5.24 -23.53
C LEU A 38 66.47 3.88 -22.80
N ASN A 39 67.54 3.11 -23.07
CA ASN A 39 67.74 1.77 -22.51
C ASN A 39 67.77 1.72 -20.97
N ASN A 40 68.12 2.84 -20.32
CA ASN A 40 68.10 3.01 -18.87
C ASN A 40 66.70 3.40 -18.33
N GLY A 41 65.65 3.23 -19.13
CA GLY A 41 64.27 3.61 -18.80
C GLY A 41 63.95 5.10 -18.93
N GLN A 42 64.95 5.98 -19.05
CA GLN A 42 64.74 7.44 -19.06
C GLN A 42 63.94 7.90 -20.29
N ILE A 43 62.84 8.61 -20.04
CA ILE A 43 62.05 9.26 -21.08
C ILE A 43 62.70 10.62 -21.43
N LYS A 44 62.84 10.91 -22.72
CA LYS A 44 63.19 12.23 -23.24
C LYS A 44 62.15 12.70 -24.24
N VAL A 45 61.61 13.89 -24.00
CA VAL A 45 60.68 14.55 -24.93
C VAL A 45 61.42 14.97 -26.20
N ILE A 46 60.84 14.69 -27.36
CA ILE A 46 61.34 15.10 -28.68
C ILE A 46 60.56 16.32 -29.16
N LYS A 47 59.23 16.30 -28.99
CA LYS A 47 58.33 17.41 -29.26
C LYS A 47 57.31 17.50 -28.12
N ALA A 48 57.36 18.61 -27.38
CA ALA A 48 56.55 18.82 -26.17
C ALA A 48 55.16 19.41 -26.45
N HIS A 49 54.99 20.16 -27.55
CA HIS A 49 53.76 20.91 -27.78
C HIS A 49 52.61 19.99 -28.23
N HIS A 50 51.62 19.80 -27.36
CA HIS A 50 50.34 19.20 -27.70
C HIS A 50 49.42 20.24 -28.37
N THR A 51 48.67 19.81 -29.40
CA THR A 51 47.70 20.65 -30.14
C THR A 51 46.27 20.43 -29.64
N HIS A 52 46.11 19.65 -28.57
CA HIS A 52 44.85 19.26 -27.95
C HIS A 52 45.03 19.29 -26.43
N ARG A 53 43.92 19.42 -25.71
CA ARG A 53 43.91 19.30 -24.25
C ARG A 53 44.11 17.84 -23.83
N LEU A 54 44.42 17.63 -22.55
CA LEU A 54 44.39 16.30 -21.93
C LEU A 54 43.02 15.63 -22.18
N PRO A 55 42.95 14.29 -22.35
CA PRO A 55 41.69 13.62 -22.65
C PRO A 55 40.64 13.75 -21.53
N GLN A 56 39.75 14.73 -21.62
CA GLN A 56 38.58 14.84 -20.73
C GLN A 56 37.55 13.71 -20.97
N ASN A 57 37.71 12.93 -22.04
CA ASN A 57 36.81 11.82 -22.40
C ASN A 57 36.79 10.68 -21.38
N ASP A 58 37.83 10.49 -20.57
CA ASP A 58 37.87 9.37 -19.61
C ASP A 58 36.85 9.57 -18.48
N LYS A 59 36.76 10.76 -17.86
CA LYS A 59 35.73 11.07 -16.85
C LYS A 59 34.30 10.94 -17.39
N LYS A 60 34.06 11.40 -18.63
CA LYS A 60 32.77 11.26 -19.31
C LYS A 60 32.40 9.79 -19.55
N LYS A 61 33.39 8.95 -19.89
CA LYS A 61 33.20 7.52 -20.10
C LYS A 61 32.93 6.80 -18.78
N GLU A 62 33.70 7.09 -17.74
CA GLU A 62 33.54 6.56 -16.39
C GLU A 62 32.14 6.87 -15.84
N PHE A 63 31.73 8.14 -15.87
CA PHE A 63 30.39 8.57 -15.48
C PHE A 63 29.27 7.85 -16.26
N ARG A 64 29.43 7.66 -17.57
CA ARG A 64 28.49 6.88 -18.38
C ARG A 64 28.39 5.41 -17.95
N GLU A 65 29.51 4.77 -17.62
CA GLU A 65 29.49 3.37 -17.16
C GLU A 65 28.93 3.25 -15.73
N ILE A 66 29.19 4.21 -14.83
CA ILE A 66 28.53 4.28 -13.51
C ILE A 66 27.01 4.36 -13.69
N LEU A 67 26.51 5.29 -14.51
CA LEU A 67 25.08 5.47 -14.77
C LEU A 67 24.41 4.22 -15.37
N LYS A 68 25.11 3.49 -16.27
CA LYS A 68 24.62 2.20 -16.77
C LYS A 68 24.56 1.15 -15.66
N ASN A 69 25.64 1.01 -14.88
CA ASN A 69 25.73 0.00 -13.83
C ASN A 69 24.66 0.24 -12.75
N ARG A 70 24.44 1.49 -12.34
CA ARG A 70 23.33 1.86 -11.45
C ARG A 70 21.97 1.56 -12.09
N ALA A 71 21.74 1.97 -13.34
CA ALA A 71 20.48 1.67 -14.05
C ALA A 71 20.18 0.17 -14.25
N ILE A 72 21.21 -0.69 -14.30
CA ILE A 72 21.10 -2.14 -14.39
C ILE A 72 20.70 -2.78 -13.04
N ASN A 73 21.13 -2.22 -11.92
CA ASN A 73 20.98 -2.82 -10.59
C ASN A 73 19.82 -2.21 -9.78
N GLU A 74 19.53 -0.93 -9.99
CA GLU A 74 18.45 -0.19 -9.34
C GLU A 74 17.26 -0.03 -10.29
N ILE A 75 16.03 -0.04 -9.79
CA ILE A 75 14.78 0.04 -10.59
C ILE A 75 14.02 1.36 -10.36
N GLY A 76 14.38 2.13 -9.33
CA GLY A 76 13.92 3.50 -9.09
C GLY A 76 14.11 4.48 -10.27
N LEU A 77 13.58 5.70 -10.16
CA LEU A 77 13.57 6.69 -11.25
C LEU A 77 14.99 6.97 -11.76
N LEU A 78 15.20 6.73 -13.07
CA LEU A 78 16.50 6.95 -13.73
C LEU A 78 17.02 8.38 -13.59
N LYS A 79 16.12 9.36 -13.44
CA LYS A 79 16.43 10.76 -13.21
C LYS A 79 17.10 10.99 -11.85
N ASN A 80 16.62 10.32 -10.80
CA ASN A 80 17.20 10.39 -9.45
C ASN A 80 18.63 9.84 -9.45
N ILE A 81 18.83 8.66 -10.07
CA ILE A 81 20.16 8.05 -10.27
C ILE A 81 21.10 9.05 -10.97
N TYR A 82 20.63 9.69 -12.03
CA TYR A 82 21.42 10.68 -12.75
C TYR A 82 21.73 11.92 -11.89
N ASP A 83 20.77 12.46 -11.14
CA ASP A 83 20.95 13.69 -10.36
C ASP A 83 21.78 13.47 -9.08
N GLU A 84 21.73 12.29 -8.47
CA GLU A 84 22.67 11.86 -7.44
C GLU A 84 24.09 11.78 -7.97
N GLU A 85 24.31 11.01 -9.05
CA GLU A 85 25.64 10.89 -9.64
C GLU A 85 26.15 12.23 -10.19
N ALA A 86 25.28 13.08 -10.73
CA ALA A 86 25.64 14.40 -11.23
C ALA A 86 26.05 15.37 -10.11
N ARG A 87 25.46 15.25 -8.91
CA ARG A 87 25.90 15.98 -7.70
C ARG A 87 27.28 15.49 -7.24
N ASN A 88 27.49 14.17 -7.22
CA ASN A 88 28.77 13.55 -6.85
C ASN A 88 29.90 13.84 -7.87
N ASN A 89 29.56 13.94 -9.16
CA ASN A 89 30.51 14.03 -10.27
C ASN A 89 30.28 15.26 -11.17
N ARG A 90 30.18 16.47 -10.58
CA ARG A 90 29.83 17.73 -11.29
C ARG A 90 30.63 18.00 -12.57
N GLU A 91 31.93 17.69 -12.60
CA GLU A 91 32.76 17.89 -13.81
C GLU A 91 32.36 16.98 -14.97
N ALA A 92 31.88 15.76 -14.70
CA ALA A 92 31.50 14.80 -15.72
C ALA A 92 30.07 15.02 -16.20
N SER A 93 29.14 15.37 -15.30
CA SER A 93 27.75 15.69 -15.63
C SER A 93 27.64 16.95 -16.49
N ALA A 94 28.49 17.96 -16.26
CA ALA A 94 28.64 19.12 -17.15
C ALA A 94 29.01 18.76 -18.61
N MET A 95 29.50 17.55 -18.86
CA MET A 95 29.87 17.05 -20.20
C MET A 95 28.95 15.93 -20.72
N TYR A 96 27.95 15.51 -19.94
CA TYR A 96 27.09 14.37 -20.25
C TYR A 96 25.65 14.60 -19.73
N PRO A 97 24.79 15.32 -20.50
CA PRO A 97 23.48 15.75 -20.05
C PRO A 97 22.47 14.60 -19.96
N TRP A 98 21.45 14.80 -19.12
CA TRP A 98 20.33 13.87 -18.88
C TRP A 98 19.75 13.26 -20.17
N SER A 99 19.43 14.08 -21.17
CA SER A 99 18.84 13.65 -22.45
C SER A 99 19.71 12.64 -23.24
N THR A 100 21.02 12.62 -22.98
CA THR A 100 21.95 11.62 -23.54
C THR A 100 22.11 10.41 -22.63
N ALA A 101 22.17 10.62 -21.32
CA ALA A 101 22.26 9.55 -20.32
C ALA A 101 21.01 8.66 -20.34
N GLU A 102 19.82 9.26 -20.33
CA GLU A 102 18.52 8.61 -20.22
C GLU A 102 18.35 7.46 -21.24
N LYS A 103 18.61 7.71 -22.53
CA LYS A 103 18.44 6.69 -23.58
C LYS A 103 19.30 5.45 -23.33
N ILE A 104 20.52 5.67 -22.84
CA ILE A 104 21.50 4.61 -22.56
C ILE A 104 21.16 3.89 -21.25
N MET A 105 20.69 4.60 -20.22
CA MET A 105 20.25 4.03 -18.95
C MET A 105 18.97 3.21 -19.13
N ARG A 106 17.96 3.72 -19.86
CA ARG A 106 16.74 2.99 -20.25
C ARG A 106 17.08 1.70 -21.01
N TYR A 107 18.00 1.77 -21.98
CA TYR A 107 18.45 0.60 -22.75
C TYR A 107 19.19 -0.42 -21.88
N ALA A 108 20.12 0.03 -21.04
CA ALA A 108 20.86 -0.85 -20.12
C ALA A 108 19.92 -1.56 -19.14
N ARG A 109 18.98 -0.84 -18.52
CA ARG A 109 17.95 -1.42 -17.65
C ARG A 109 17.06 -2.42 -18.39
N LYS A 110 16.59 -2.09 -19.60
CA LYS A 110 15.73 -2.98 -20.41
C LYS A 110 16.41 -4.32 -20.73
N ILE A 111 17.73 -4.35 -20.93
CA ILE A 111 18.46 -5.60 -21.23
C ILE A 111 18.74 -6.42 -19.96
N SER A 112 18.84 -5.76 -18.80
CA SER A 112 19.11 -6.43 -17.52
C SER A 112 17.91 -7.10 -16.87
N LEU A 113 16.71 -6.88 -17.40
CA LEU A 113 15.44 -7.43 -16.93
C LEU A 113 14.80 -8.25 -18.06
N PRO A 114 14.08 -9.33 -17.75
CA PRO A 114 13.24 -10.01 -18.74
C PRO A 114 12.21 -9.09 -19.39
N GLU A 115 11.62 -9.52 -20.49
CA GLU A 115 10.44 -8.85 -21.03
C GLU A 115 9.29 -8.89 -20.01
N LEU A 116 8.44 -7.87 -20.02
CA LEU A 116 7.32 -7.79 -19.08
C LEU A 116 6.36 -8.96 -19.31
N PRO A 117 6.14 -9.84 -18.33
CA PRO A 117 5.18 -10.93 -18.46
C PRO A 117 3.76 -10.37 -18.60
N ASN A 118 2.93 -11.05 -19.38
CA ASN A 118 1.53 -10.68 -19.63
C ASN A 118 0.53 -11.39 -18.69
N SER A 119 1.01 -12.26 -17.81
CA SER A 119 0.20 -13.04 -16.87
C SER A 119 0.96 -13.34 -15.56
N LEU A 120 0.24 -13.73 -14.51
CA LEU A 120 0.86 -14.18 -13.26
C LEU A 120 1.57 -15.54 -13.39
N GLU A 121 1.13 -16.39 -14.33
CA GLU A 121 1.82 -17.63 -14.68
C GLU A 121 3.18 -17.34 -15.32
N ALA A 122 3.22 -16.46 -16.31
CA ALA A 122 4.48 -16.07 -16.96
C ALA A 122 5.44 -15.39 -15.96
N LEU A 123 4.92 -14.59 -15.03
CA LEU A 123 5.73 -14.02 -13.94
C LEU A 123 6.28 -15.11 -13.00
N ALA A 124 5.49 -16.12 -12.65
CA ALA A 124 5.94 -17.23 -11.81
C ALA A 124 7.07 -18.02 -12.50
N LEU A 125 6.94 -18.32 -13.79
CA LEU A 125 7.98 -19.00 -14.56
C LEU A 125 9.33 -18.25 -14.56
N LEU A 126 9.31 -16.90 -14.64
CA LEU A 126 10.53 -16.09 -14.53
C LEU A 126 11.19 -16.17 -13.13
N PHE A 127 10.40 -16.37 -12.06
CA PHE A 127 10.94 -16.65 -10.73
C PHE A 127 11.47 -18.08 -10.62
N ASP A 128 10.71 -19.07 -11.09
CA ASP A 128 11.10 -20.49 -11.03
C ASP A 128 12.36 -20.79 -11.85
N ASN A 129 12.56 -20.06 -12.97
CA ASN A 129 13.80 -20.08 -13.78
C ASN A 129 14.99 -19.36 -13.13
N GLY A 130 14.78 -18.61 -12.04
CA GLY A 130 15.81 -17.81 -11.37
C GLY A 130 16.16 -16.48 -12.06
N GLU A 131 15.42 -16.06 -13.09
CA GLU A 131 15.65 -14.82 -13.84
C GLU A 131 15.38 -13.57 -12.99
N LEU A 132 14.56 -13.71 -11.94
CA LEU A 132 14.12 -12.65 -11.04
C LEU A 132 14.79 -12.71 -9.65
N ASN A 133 15.91 -13.43 -9.51
CA ASN A 133 16.67 -13.59 -8.25
C ASN A 133 17.24 -12.30 -7.64
N ARG A 134 17.07 -11.14 -8.29
CA ARG A 134 17.39 -9.81 -7.71
C ARG A 134 16.32 -9.30 -6.74
N PHE A 135 15.10 -9.86 -6.77
CA PHE A 135 14.00 -9.46 -5.89
C PHE A 135 14.01 -10.34 -4.63
N THR A 136 14.81 -9.91 -3.66
CA THR A 136 15.06 -10.60 -2.40
C THR A 136 14.79 -9.69 -1.21
N CYS A 137 14.42 -10.28 -0.07
CA CYS A 137 14.45 -9.61 1.22
C CYS A 137 15.48 -10.33 2.09
N THR A 138 16.43 -9.62 2.72
CA THR A 138 17.47 -10.26 3.55
C THR A 138 18.27 -11.37 2.83
N GLN A 139 18.49 -11.21 1.52
CA GLN A 139 19.13 -12.20 0.62
C GLN A 139 18.32 -13.48 0.34
N THR A 140 17.09 -13.61 0.83
CA THR A 140 16.17 -14.71 0.47
C THR A 140 15.19 -14.27 -0.61
N THR A 141 14.88 -15.17 -1.56
CA THR A 141 13.95 -14.89 -2.68
C THR A 141 12.60 -14.43 -2.15
N PHE A 142 12.08 -13.29 -2.60
CA PHE A 142 10.84 -12.75 -2.02
C PHE A 142 9.58 -13.51 -2.49
N TYR A 143 9.64 -14.10 -3.69
CA TYR A 143 8.63 -15.03 -4.20
C TYR A 143 8.59 -16.33 -3.36
N ARG A 144 7.36 -16.80 -3.10
CA ARG A 144 7.09 -18.01 -2.31
C ARG A 144 6.46 -19.11 -3.17
N GLY A 145 5.67 -18.78 -4.19
CA GLY A 145 5.04 -19.75 -5.08
C GLY A 145 3.89 -19.16 -5.90
N CYS A 146 3.37 -19.94 -6.85
CA CYS A 146 2.20 -19.62 -7.66
C CYS A 146 1.14 -20.72 -7.53
N VAL A 147 -0.13 -20.34 -7.41
CA VAL A 147 -1.26 -21.27 -7.29
C VAL A 147 -2.37 -20.94 -8.29
N GLN A 148 -2.90 -21.98 -8.93
CA GLN A 148 -4.06 -21.90 -9.80
C GLN A 148 -5.32 -22.32 -9.03
N ASP A 149 -6.45 -21.67 -9.29
CA ASP A 149 -7.77 -22.16 -8.83
C ASP A 149 -8.45 -23.08 -9.86
N ASP A 150 -9.57 -23.68 -9.48
CA ASP A 150 -10.37 -24.58 -10.32
C ASP A 150 -11.05 -23.87 -11.53
N GLN A 151 -10.98 -22.54 -11.60
CA GLN A 151 -11.44 -21.71 -12.71
C GLN A 151 -10.28 -21.26 -13.62
N GLY A 152 -9.06 -21.74 -13.35
CA GLY A 152 -7.86 -21.41 -14.14
C GLY A 152 -7.21 -20.08 -13.80
N ASN A 153 -7.66 -19.36 -12.76
CA ASN A 153 -7.05 -18.10 -12.34
C ASN A 153 -5.78 -18.38 -11.54
N TYR A 154 -4.68 -17.75 -11.92
CA TYR A 154 -3.40 -17.81 -11.22
C TYR A 154 -3.32 -16.74 -10.14
N ASN A 155 -2.56 -17.02 -9.10
CA ASN A 155 -2.32 -16.13 -7.97
C ASN A 155 -0.87 -16.35 -7.50
N ILE A 156 -0.08 -15.27 -7.41
CA ILE A 156 1.34 -15.35 -7.04
C ILE A 156 1.55 -14.82 -5.62
N ILE A 157 2.23 -15.60 -4.79
CA ILE A 157 2.48 -15.35 -3.37
C ILE A 157 3.91 -14.87 -3.17
N PHE A 158 4.06 -13.79 -2.41
CA PHE A 158 5.33 -13.27 -1.91
C PHE A 158 5.31 -13.13 -0.39
N GLY A 159 6.48 -13.18 0.23
CA GLY A 159 6.65 -12.99 1.67
C GLY A 159 8.07 -13.32 2.10
N CYS A 160 8.55 -12.62 3.13
CA CYS A 160 9.86 -12.86 3.72
C CYS A 160 9.78 -13.99 4.78
N PRO A 161 10.47 -15.14 4.59
CA PRO A 161 10.53 -16.22 5.59
C PRO A 161 11.03 -15.74 6.95
N GLU A 162 12.01 -14.83 6.96
CA GLU A 162 12.62 -14.32 8.18
C GLU A 162 11.63 -13.46 8.99
N LEU A 163 10.81 -12.59 8.35
CA LEU A 163 9.72 -11.87 9.05
C LEU A 163 8.66 -12.82 9.62
N ILE A 164 8.30 -13.86 8.85
CA ILE A 164 7.33 -14.87 9.29
C ILE A 164 7.87 -15.61 10.53
N GLN A 165 9.16 -15.93 10.54
CA GLN A 165 9.82 -16.57 11.68
C GLN A 165 9.81 -15.66 12.92
N SER A 166 10.10 -14.37 12.80
CA SER A 166 9.98 -13.42 13.93
C SER A 166 8.55 -13.30 14.46
N VAL A 167 7.54 -13.44 13.59
CA VAL A 167 6.12 -13.48 13.98
C VAL A 167 5.76 -14.78 14.72
N VAL A 168 6.37 -15.91 14.35
CA VAL A 168 6.25 -17.19 15.09
C VAL A 168 6.91 -17.07 16.48
N GLU A 169 8.10 -16.49 16.56
CA GLU A 169 8.84 -16.27 17.82
C GLU A 169 8.14 -15.29 18.76
N ALA A 170 7.39 -14.33 18.22
CA ALA A 170 6.54 -13.41 18.97
C ALA A 170 5.18 -14.02 19.40
N GLU A 171 4.96 -15.33 19.17
CA GLU A 171 3.74 -16.08 19.51
C GLU A 171 2.42 -15.44 19.01
N VAL A 172 2.44 -14.83 17.82
CA VAL A 172 1.30 -14.05 17.32
C VAL A 172 0.09 -14.93 17.00
N ASP A 173 -1.06 -14.57 17.56
CA ASP A 173 -2.34 -15.28 17.41
C ASP A 173 -3.41 -14.48 16.65
N GLU A 174 -3.06 -13.29 16.14
CA GLU A 174 -3.98 -12.36 15.48
C GLU A 174 -3.51 -11.99 14.06
N LEU A 175 -4.33 -12.37 13.09
CA LEU A 175 -4.12 -12.15 11.67
C LEU A 175 -5.08 -11.06 11.15
N HIS A 176 -4.57 -10.07 10.44
CA HIS A 176 -5.35 -9.06 9.73
C HIS A 176 -5.22 -9.31 8.23
N VAL A 177 -6.33 -9.31 7.50
CA VAL A 177 -6.34 -9.60 6.05
C VAL A 177 -7.19 -8.56 5.34
N ASP A 178 -6.66 -7.95 4.28
CA ASP A 178 -7.34 -6.91 3.51
C ASP A 178 -6.86 -6.88 2.05
N GLY A 179 -7.72 -6.41 1.15
CA GLY A 179 -7.48 -6.36 -0.29
C GLY A 179 -7.41 -4.93 -0.82
N THR A 180 -6.42 -4.63 -1.66
CA THR A 180 -6.26 -3.31 -2.29
C THR A 180 -6.09 -3.41 -3.81
N PHE A 181 -6.60 -2.40 -4.52
CA PHE A 181 -6.72 -2.41 -5.99
C PHE A 181 -5.78 -1.41 -6.68
N LYS A 182 -5.61 -0.21 -6.11
CA LYS A 182 -4.88 0.91 -6.74
C LYS A 182 -3.37 0.67 -6.89
N VAL A 183 -2.82 -0.28 -6.14
CA VAL A 183 -1.38 -0.61 -6.10
C VAL A 183 -1.02 -1.83 -6.96
N VAL A 184 -1.99 -2.47 -7.60
CA VAL A 184 -1.77 -3.64 -8.45
C VAL A 184 -1.02 -3.21 -9.72
N PRO A 185 0.12 -3.83 -10.06
CA PRO A 185 0.91 -3.39 -11.20
C PRO A 185 0.23 -3.64 -12.56
N THR A 186 0.58 -2.81 -13.54
CA THR A 186 0.04 -2.89 -14.90
C THR A 186 0.55 -4.12 -15.68
N GLY A 187 -0.23 -4.57 -16.67
CA GLY A 187 0.20 -5.55 -17.69
C GLY A 187 -0.01 -7.04 -17.35
N ILE A 188 -0.12 -7.43 -16.08
CA ILE A 188 -0.15 -8.85 -15.65
C ILE A 188 -1.54 -9.45 -15.38
N ASN A 189 -2.61 -8.69 -15.66
CA ASN A 189 -4.02 -9.06 -15.41
C ASN A 189 -4.41 -9.40 -13.95
N ALA A 190 -3.63 -8.98 -12.95
CA ALA A 190 -4.05 -9.04 -11.56
C ALA A 190 -5.24 -8.07 -11.29
N LYS A 191 -6.15 -8.46 -10.38
CA LYS A 191 -7.34 -7.67 -9.98
C LYS A 191 -7.25 -7.09 -8.58
N GLN A 192 -6.40 -7.66 -7.72
CA GLN A 192 -6.12 -7.16 -6.38
C GLN A 192 -4.75 -7.60 -5.88
N LEU A 193 -4.24 -6.86 -4.91
CA LEU A 193 -3.19 -7.28 -3.99
C LEU A 193 -3.89 -7.58 -2.64
N LEU A 194 -3.90 -8.85 -2.23
CA LEU A 194 -4.29 -9.27 -0.89
C LEU A 194 -3.07 -9.19 0.01
N VAL A 195 -3.19 -8.57 1.18
CA VAL A 195 -2.10 -8.46 2.16
C VAL A 195 -2.54 -9.08 3.48
N LEU A 196 -1.65 -9.90 4.06
CA LEU A 196 -1.84 -10.48 5.38
C LEU A 196 -0.83 -9.85 6.33
N HIS A 197 -1.32 -9.32 7.43
CA HIS A 197 -0.52 -8.75 8.52
C HIS A 197 -0.68 -9.56 9.80
N CYS A 198 0.42 -9.72 10.53
CA CYS A 198 0.44 -10.26 11.88
C CYS A 198 0.76 -9.15 12.88
N MET A 199 0.11 -9.18 14.04
CA MET A 199 0.22 -8.12 15.05
C MET A 199 1.29 -8.43 16.11
N ILE A 200 2.51 -7.92 15.94
CA ILE A 200 3.52 -7.94 17.02
C ILE A 200 3.27 -6.74 17.94
N GLN A 201 2.89 -7.01 19.19
CA GLN A 201 2.45 -6.01 20.17
C GLN A 201 1.27 -5.14 19.65
N ASN A 202 1.56 -3.93 19.16
CA ASN A 202 0.62 -3.00 18.53
C ASN A 202 0.97 -2.67 17.07
N TYR A 203 2.03 -3.27 16.52
CA TYR A 203 2.56 -3.01 15.19
C TYR A 203 2.06 -4.06 14.19
N SER A 204 1.63 -3.58 13.02
CA SER A 204 1.07 -4.42 11.95
C SER A 204 2.18 -4.80 10.98
N ILE A 205 2.67 -6.05 11.09
CA ILE A 205 3.79 -6.56 10.29
C ILE A 205 3.21 -7.33 9.09
N PRO A 206 3.33 -6.83 7.84
CA PRO A 206 2.93 -7.58 6.66
C PRO A 206 3.84 -8.81 6.49
N VAL A 207 3.24 -9.99 6.45
CA VAL A 207 3.97 -11.27 6.32
C VAL A 207 3.79 -11.93 4.97
N CYS A 208 2.73 -11.57 4.23
CA CYS A 208 2.40 -12.16 2.95
C CYS A 208 1.67 -11.17 2.05
N TYR A 209 2.03 -11.20 0.77
CA TYR A 209 1.48 -10.39 -0.31
C TYR A 209 1.04 -11.32 -1.44
N VAL A 210 -0.18 -11.15 -1.95
CA VAL A 210 -0.69 -12.00 -3.04
C VAL A 210 -1.29 -11.16 -4.14
N LEU A 211 -0.69 -11.21 -5.34
CA LEU A 211 -1.35 -10.71 -6.54
C LEU A 211 -2.34 -11.78 -7.01
N MET A 212 -3.61 -11.42 -7.12
CA MET A 212 -4.69 -12.36 -7.45
C MET A 212 -5.40 -11.94 -8.74
N GLN A 213 -5.63 -12.88 -9.66
CA GLN A 213 -6.45 -12.65 -10.87
C GLN A 213 -7.96 -12.61 -10.59
N SER A 214 -8.41 -13.12 -9.43
CA SER A 214 -9.82 -13.18 -9.07
C SER A 214 -10.03 -12.98 -7.57
N LYS A 215 -11.18 -12.39 -7.21
CA LYS A 215 -11.63 -12.16 -5.81
C LYS A 215 -12.74 -13.14 -5.41
N ARG A 216 -12.77 -14.33 -6.04
CA ARG A 216 -13.81 -15.34 -5.82
C ARG A 216 -13.33 -16.36 -4.80
N ARG A 217 -14.28 -17.06 -4.19
CA ARG A 217 -14.02 -18.10 -3.20
C ARG A 217 -12.94 -19.11 -3.65
N PRO A 218 -12.93 -19.66 -4.88
CA PRO A 218 -11.90 -20.64 -5.27
C PRO A 218 -10.48 -20.06 -5.28
N SER A 219 -10.33 -18.81 -5.69
CA SER A 219 -9.05 -18.10 -5.73
C SER A 219 -8.52 -17.83 -4.32
N TYR A 220 -9.40 -17.42 -3.38
CA TYR A 220 -9.02 -17.35 -1.97
C TYR A 220 -8.71 -18.73 -1.39
N GLU A 221 -9.48 -19.74 -1.76
CA GLU A 221 -9.41 -21.10 -1.19
C GLU A 221 -8.08 -21.79 -1.55
N CYS A 222 -7.54 -21.62 -2.77
CA CYS A 222 -6.20 -22.11 -3.09
C CYS A 222 -5.08 -21.25 -2.44
N VAL A 223 -5.24 -19.92 -2.39
CA VAL A 223 -4.26 -19.00 -1.78
C VAL A 223 -4.13 -19.19 -0.26
N ILE A 224 -5.24 -19.16 0.49
CA ILE A 224 -5.21 -19.29 1.95
C ILE A 224 -4.76 -20.70 2.37
N ARG A 225 -5.13 -21.74 1.61
CA ARG A 225 -4.61 -23.10 1.81
C ARG A 225 -3.08 -23.13 1.67
N TYR A 226 -2.55 -22.54 0.59
CA TYR A 226 -1.10 -22.46 0.35
C TYR A 226 -0.38 -21.73 1.48
N ILE A 227 -0.86 -20.54 1.85
CA ILE A 227 -0.29 -19.72 2.92
C ILE A 227 -0.30 -20.47 4.25
N LYS A 228 -1.42 -21.10 4.63
CA LYS A 228 -1.51 -21.88 5.87
C LYS A 228 -0.53 -23.06 5.87
N GLN A 229 -0.38 -23.75 4.75
CA GLN A 229 0.43 -24.97 4.65
C GLN A 229 1.94 -24.72 4.52
N ASN A 230 2.37 -23.57 3.98
CA ASN A 230 3.77 -23.32 3.62
C ASN A 230 4.38 -22.08 4.30
N MET A 231 3.58 -21.22 4.93
CA MET A 231 4.03 -19.97 5.55
C MET A 231 3.60 -19.88 7.01
N LEU A 232 2.31 -20.08 7.30
CA LEU A 232 1.74 -19.86 8.65
C LEU A 232 1.52 -21.16 9.44
N GLN A 233 2.18 -22.26 9.04
CA GLN A 233 1.98 -23.61 9.58
C GLN A 233 2.26 -23.75 11.09
N ASN A 234 3.14 -22.88 11.63
CA ASN A 234 3.54 -22.85 13.04
C ASN A 234 2.76 -21.82 13.88
N LEU A 235 1.81 -21.07 13.29
CA LEU A 235 1.03 -20.04 13.99
C LEU A 235 -0.33 -20.57 14.45
N ASN A 236 -0.64 -20.38 15.73
CA ASN A 236 -1.95 -20.67 16.29
C ASN A 236 -2.86 -19.44 16.22
N ILE A 237 -3.36 -19.13 15.02
CA ILE A 237 -4.25 -17.98 14.81
C ILE A 237 -5.60 -18.22 15.53
N THR A 238 -5.89 -17.41 16.55
CA THR A 238 -7.16 -17.42 17.32
C THR A 238 -8.10 -16.28 16.96
N ARG A 239 -7.59 -15.22 16.32
CA ARG A 239 -8.37 -14.05 15.88
C ARG A 239 -8.03 -13.68 14.45
N ILE A 240 -9.07 -13.44 13.64
CA ILE A 240 -8.94 -12.96 12.27
C ILE A 240 -9.74 -11.67 12.13
N ILE A 241 -9.06 -10.58 11.78
CA ILE A 241 -9.68 -9.30 11.45
C ILE A 241 -9.64 -9.12 9.94
N THR A 242 -10.82 -8.96 9.34
CA THR A 242 -10.99 -8.69 7.91
C THR A 242 -12.17 -7.74 7.74
N ASP A 243 -12.43 -7.30 6.51
CA ASP A 243 -13.64 -6.57 6.17
C ASP A 243 -14.89 -7.50 6.18
N TYR A 244 -15.96 -7.14 5.45
CA TYR A 244 -17.17 -7.96 5.38
C TYR A 244 -17.31 -8.73 4.04
N GLU A 245 -16.22 -8.86 3.27
CA GLU A 245 -16.21 -9.69 2.07
C GLU A 245 -16.42 -11.17 2.44
N SER A 246 -17.59 -11.70 2.10
CA SER A 246 -18.00 -13.03 2.59
C SER A 246 -17.15 -14.16 2.00
N ALA A 247 -16.70 -14.03 0.74
CA ALA A 247 -15.84 -15.02 0.10
C ALA A 247 -14.48 -15.17 0.82
N LEU A 248 -13.82 -14.05 1.15
CA LEU A 248 -12.57 -14.03 1.91
C LEU A 248 -12.78 -14.53 3.34
N LYS A 249 -13.74 -13.96 4.07
CA LYS A 249 -14.04 -14.28 5.48
C LYS A 249 -14.40 -15.75 5.68
N ASP A 250 -15.28 -16.32 4.84
CA ASP A 250 -15.68 -17.72 4.96
C ASP A 250 -14.51 -18.68 4.63
N THR A 251 -13.61 -18.28 3.73
CA THR A 251 -12.42 -19.06 3.37
C THR A 251 -11.40 -19.05 4.50
N LEU A 252 -11.15 -17.89 5.10
CA LEU A 252 -10.32 -17.75 6.29
C LEU A 252 -10.84 -18.63 7.43
N LEU A 253 -12.15 -18.65 7.68
CA LEU A 253 -12.75 -19.52 8.71
C LEU A 253 -12.69 -21.02 8.36
N SER A 254 -12.79 -21.43 7.09
CA SER A 254 -12.61 -22.84 6.73
C SER A 254 -11.18 -23.34 6.95
N HIS A 255 -10.17 -22.47 6.75
CA HIS A 255 -8.76 -22.82 7.00
C HIS A 255 -8.33 -22.63 8.46
N PHE A 256 -8.92 -21.69 9.19
CA PHE A 256 -8.63 -21.42 10.60
C PHE A 256 -9.90 -21.61 11.46
N PRO A 257 -10.41 -22.85 11.61
CA PRO A 257 -11.70 -23.12 12.27
C PRO A 257 -11.72 -22.83 13.77
N GLN A 258 -10.56 -22.71 14.41
CA GLN A 258 -10.42 -22.27 15.81
C GLN A 258 -10.40 -20.74 15.95
N ALA A 259 -10.23 -20.00 14.86
CA ALA A 259 -10.15 -18.55 14.90
C ALA A 259 -11.54 -17.91 14.94
N ARG A 260 -11.72 -16.93 15.82
CA ARG A 260 -12.87 -16.03 15.74
C ARG A 260 -12.62 -15.00 14.65
N ALA A 261 -13.45 -15.00 13.60
CA ALA A 261 -13.56 -13.87 12.71
C ALA A 261 -14.22 -12.68 13.46
N VAL A 262 -13.58 -11.52 13.36
CA VAL A 262 -14.05 -10.25 13.92
C VAL A 262 -14.07 -9.25 12.77
N GLY A 263 -15.26 -8.76 12.42
CA GLY A 263 -15.40 -7.77 11.37
C GLY A 263 -14.89 -6.40 11.81
N CYS A 264 -14.34 -5.62 10.87
CA CYS A 264 -13.89 -4.27 11.19
C CYS A 264 -15.05 -3.33 11.59
N TRP A 265 -14.96 -2.72 12.78
CA TRP A 265 -15.97 -1.76 13.27
C TRP A 265 -15.98 -0.46 12.44
N PHE A 266 -14.85 -0.04 11.89
CA PHE A 266 -14.79 1.14 11.02
C PHE A 266 -15.57 0.89 9.73
N HIS A 267 -15.31 -0.23 9.05
CA HIS A 267 -16.07 -0.66 7.86
C HIS A 267 -17.57 -0.81 8.12
N HIS A 268 -17.96 -1.34 9.29
CA HIS A 268 -19.36 -1.36 9.71
C HIS A 268 -19.96 0.04 9.76
N ASN A 269 -19.29 0.97 10.43
CA ASN A 269 -19.76 2.35 10.58
C ASN A 269 -19.84 3.08 9.25
N GLN A 270 -18.86 2.89 8.35
CA GLN A 270 -18.91 3.43 7.00
C GLN A 270 -20.15 2.92 6.23
N ALA A 271 -20.38 1.61 6.24
CA ALA A 271 -21.47 0.99 5.49
C ALA A 271 -22.87 1.38 6.03
N VAL A 272 -23.03 1.44 7.35
CA VAL A 272 -24.26 1.96 8.01
C VAL A 272 -24.50 3.43 7.65
N TRP A 273 -23.45 4.27 7.67
CA TRP A 273 -23.52 5.66 7.26
C TRP A 273 -23.92 5.81 5.78
N ARG A 274 -23.23 5.10 4.86
CA ARG A 274 -23.53 5.09 3.43
C ARG A 274 -24.98 4.65 3.16
N LYS A 275 -25.47 3.62 3.85
CA LYS A 275 -26.87 3.16 3.70
C LYS A 275 -27.87 4.18 4.25
N MET A 276 -27.60 4.80 5.40
CA MET A 276 -28.42 5.89 5.94
C MET A 276 -28.56 7.04 4.92
N LYS A 277 -27.45 7.48 4.31
CA LYS A 277 -27.45 8.49 3.24
C LYS A 277 -28.25 8.02 2.01
N LYS A 278 -27.99 6.80 1.51
CA LYS A 278 -28.70 6.22 0.33
C LYS A 278 -30.21 6.05 0.55
N LEU A 279 -30.66 5.88 1.79
CA LEU A 279 -32.08 5.81 2.15
C LEU A 279 -32.76 7.20 2.33
N GLY A 280 -32.03 8.31 2.12
CA GLY A 280 -32.57 9.67 2.19
C GLY A 280 -32.62 10.28 3.60
N TYR A 281 -32.07 9.62 4.62
CA TYR A 281 -32.20 10.06 6.01
C TYR A 281 -31.23 11.20 6.42
N LEU A 282 -30.37 11.68 5.53
CA LEU A 282 -29.35 12.70 5.84
C LEU A 282 -29.95 13.98 6.44
N ASN A 283 -31.02 14.53 5.85
CA ASN A 283 -31.67 15.75 6.36
C ASN A 283 -32.30 15.53 7.74
N LEU A 284 -32.93 14.36 7.96
CA LEU A 284 -33.52 13.99 9.25
C LEU A 284 -32.45 13.85 10.33
N VAL A 285 -31.32 13.20 10.02
CA VAL A 285 -30.16 13.09 10.93
C VAL A 285 -29.54 14.46 11.22
N ASN A 286 -29.52 15.38 10.25
CA ASN A 286 -28.95 16.71 10.45
C ASN A 286 -29.83 17.65 11.28
N THR A 287 -31.16 17.53 11.17
CA THR A 287 -32.13 18.47 11.77
C THR A 287 -32.77 17.95 13.06
N ASN A 288 -32.63 16.66 13.40
CA ASN A 288 -33.27 16.06 14.57
C ASN A 288 -32.25 15.33 15.47
N GLU A 289 -32.05 15.85 16.68
CA GLU A 289 -31.11 15.30 17.66
C GLU A 289 -31.41 13.84 18.05
N TRP A 290 -32.68 13.42 18.07
CA TRP A 290 -33.07 12.04 18.38
C TRP A 290 -32.80 11.11 17.20
N ALA A 291 -32.93 11.57 15.96
CA ALA A 291 -32.49 10.83 14.78
C ALA A 291 -30.96 10.65 14.78
N LEU A 292 -30.21 11.71 15.04
CA LEU A 292 -28.75 11.67 15.21
C LEU A 292 -28.33 10.73 16.35
N LYS A 293 -29.00 10.81 17.51
CA LYS A 293 -28.75 9.90 18.65
C LYS A 293 -29.04 8.45 18.28
N CYS A 294 -30.16 8.16 17.60
CA CYS A 294 -30.49 6.80 17.17
C CYS A 294 -29.43 6.24 16.18
N LEU A 295 -28.94 7.06 15.25
CA LEU A 295 -27.83 6.67 14.37
C LEU A 295 -26.55 6.38 15.16
N ARG A 296 -26.15 7.27 16.08
CA ARG A 296 -24.96 7.08 16.92
C ARG A 296 -25.03 5.84 17.80
N LEU A 297 -26.22 5.51 18.33
CA LEU A 297 -26.46 4.26 19.06
C LEU A 297 -26.32 3.03 18.14
N LEU A 298 -26.84 3.11 16.91
CA LEU A 298 -26.73 2.05 15.90
C LEU A 298 -25.26 1.75 15.53
N LEU A 299 -24.45 2.80 15.36
CA LEU A 299 -22.99 2.70 15.13
C LEU A 299 -22.23 2.11 16.34
N SER A 300 -22.80 2.18 17.55
CA SER A 300 -22.19 1.60 18.76
C SER A 300 -22.57 0.15 19.05
N LEU A 301 -23.56 -0.44 18.34
CA LEU A 301 -23.99 -1.83 18.58
C LEU A 301 -22.87 -2.88 18.51
N PRO A 302 -21.89 -2.82 17.58
CA PRO A 302 -20.77 -3.78 17.56
C PRO A 302 -19.93 -3.83 18.84
N LEU A 303 -20.00 -2.81 19.70
CA LEU A 303 -19.25 -2.77 20.96
C LEU A 303 -19.90 -3.61 22.07
N LEU A 304 -21.17 -4.01 21.93
CA LEU A 304 -21.85 -4.92 22.86
C LEU A 304 -21.33 -6.36 22.69
N PRO A 305 -21.36 -7.18 23.76
CA PRO A 305 -21.26 -8.63 23.64
C PRO A 305 -22.28 -9.17 22.62
N ALA A 306 -21.89 -10.18 21.84
CA ALA A 306 -22.67 -10.67 20.70
C ALA A 306 -24.14 -10.98 21.05
N ASN A 307 -24.37 -11.62 22.21
CA ASN A 307 -25.70 -12.01 22.69
C ASN A 307 -26.63 -10.81 22.99
N ASP A 308 -26.07 -9.62 23.21
CA ASP A 308 -26.81 -8.40 23.55
C ASP A 308 -27.08 -7.48 22.36
N ILE A 309 -26.45 -7.71 21.21
CA ILE A 309 -26.59 -6.85 20.02
C ILE A 309 -28.05 -6.75 19.57
N GLU A 310 -28.79 -7.87 19.55
CA GLU A 310 -30.22 -7.87 19.17
C GLU A 310 -31.09 -7.13 20.18
N ASN A 311 -30.82 -7.29 21.48
CA ASN A 311 -31.50 -6.57 22.56
C ASN A 311 -31.25 -5.06 22.43
N GLY A 312 -30.01 -4.66 22.11
CA GLY A 312 -29.65 -3.28 21.80
C GLY A 312 -30.37 -2.71 20.58
N LEU A 313 -30.41 -3.45 19.47
CA LEU A 313 -31.14 -3.03 18.27
C LEU A 313 -32.65 -2.84 18.56
N ASN A 314 -33.26 -3.79 19.26
CA ASN A 314 -34.67 -3.72 19.63
C ASN A 314 -34.96 -2.53 20.56
N TRP A 315 -34.06 -2.23 21.51
CA TRP A 315 -34.16 -1.04 22.36
C TRP A 315 -34.02 0.28 21.57
N ILE A 316 -33.11 0.36 20.59
CA ILE A 316 -32.97 1.53 19.70
C ILE A 316 -34.25 1.74 18.87
N ILE A 317 -34.85 0.67 18.33
CA ILE A 317 -36.13 0.73 17.61
C ILE A 317 -37.25 1.28 18.51
N GLN A 318 -37.33 0.82 19.76
CA GLN A 318 -38.31 1.34 20.74
C GLN A 318 -38.03 2.79 21.15
N LEU A 319 -36.77 3.22 21.20
CA LEU A 319 -36.40 4.62 21.45
C LEU A 319 -36.85 5.51 20.28
N ALA A 320 -36.55 5.11 19.04
CA ALA A 320 -36.94 5.83 17.83
C ALA A 320 -38.46 6.01 17.75
N ARG A 321 -39.24 4.94 17.96
CA ARG A 321 -40.72 4.98 18.00
C ARG A 321 -41.24 5.94 19.06
N ARG A 322 -40.74 5.89 20.30
CA ARG A 322 -41.13 6.82 21.39
C ARG A 322 -40.75 8.27 21.13
N LYS A 323 -39.82 8.53 20.21
CA LYS A 323 -39.37 9.87 19.79
C LYS A 323 -39.89 10.27 18.41
N ASN A 324 -40.85 9.51 17.86
CA ASN A 324 -41.46 9.73 16.55
C ASN A 324 -40.44 9.82 15.39
N ILE A 325 -39.36 9.04 15.47
CA ILE A 325 -38.31 8.96 14.44
C ILE A 325 -38.59 7.73 13.56
N ASN A 326 -38.87 7.95 12.27
CA ASN A 326 -38.98 6.86 11.31
C ASN A 326 -37.61 6.54 10.71
N PHE A 327 -37.08 5.36 11.04
CA PHE A 327 -35.91 4.73 10.43
C PHE A 327 -36.22 3.30 9.96
N ASP A 328 -37.48 2.99 9.63
CA ASP A 328 -37.93 1.60 9.41
C ASP A 328 -37.10 0.88 8.33
N ARG A 329 -36.77 1.55 7.22
CA ARG A 329 -35.92 0.99 6.15
C ARG A 329 -34.46 0.78 6.57
N LEU A 330 -33.95 1.61 7.49
CA LEU A 330 -32.59 1.49 8.02
C LEU A 330 -32.51 0.36 9.07
N PHE A 331 -33.53 0.21 9.92
CA PHE A 331 -33.62 -0.87 10.89
C PHE A 331 -33.87 -2.24 10.22
N ASP A 332 -34.71 -2.30 9.19
CA ASP A 332 -34.91 -3.50 8.38
C ASP A 332 -33.60 -3.92 7.66
N TYR A 333 -32.89 -2.97 7.03
CA TYR A 333 -31.55 -3.22 6.51
C TYR A 333 -30.60 -3.75 7.59
N TYR A 334 -30.56 -3.12 8.78
CA TYR A 334 -29.63 -3.53 9.83
C TYR A 334 -29.93 -4.95 10.32
N ARG A 335 -31.22 -5.30 10.51
CA ARG A 335 -31.61 -6.66 10.87
C ARG A 335 -31.25 -7.66 9.78
N ARG A 336 -31.62 -7.41 8.52
CA ARG A 336 -31.36 -8.36 7.42
C ARG A 336 -29.88 -8.55 7.12
N PHE A 337 -29.10 -7.47 7.11
CA PHE A 337 -27.69 -7.53 6.73
C PHE A 337 -26.78 -7.83 7.93
N TRP A 338 -26.79 -6.97 8.96
CA TRP A 338 -25.84 -7.07 10.07
C TRP A 338 -26.15 -8.18 11.06
N ILE A 339 -27.44 -8.41 11.36
CA ILE A 339 -27.83 -9.50 12.28
C ILE A 339 -27.90 -10.84 11.54
N LEU A 340 -28.73 -10.95 10.49
CA LEU A 340 -29.01 -12.23 9.84
C LEU A 340 -27.93 -12.72 8.86
N ARG A 341 -27.31 -11.84 8.06
CA ARG A 341 -26.30 -12.24 7.04
C ARG A 341 -24.87 -12.24 7.58
N VAL A 342 -24.48 -11.23 8.36
CA VAL A 342 -23.12 -11.13 8.95
C VAL A 342 -22.99 -11.94 10.24
N GLY A 343 -24.05 -12.01 11.05
CA GLY A 343 -24.07 -12.72 12.33
C GLY A 343 -23.47 -11.91 13.48
N VAL A 344 -24.12 -11.95 14.65
CA VAL A 344 -23.70 -11.18 15.84
C VAL A 344 -22.31 -11.53 16.36
N LEU A 345 -21.83 -12.76 16.13
CA LEU A 345 -20.48 -13.20 16.54
C LEU A 345 -19.38 -12.49 15.74
N THR A 346 -19.55 -12.39 14.41
CA THR A 346 -18.67 -11.66 13.49
C THR A 346 -18.74 -10.15 13.74
N LEU A 347 -19.96 -9.65 13.99
CA LEU A 347 -20.25 -8.23 14.17
C LEU A 347 -19.73 -7.69 15.51
N SER A 348 -19.74 -8.50 16.58
CA SER A 348 -19.28 -8.08 17.89
C SER A 348 -17.76 -7.93 17.91
N VAL A 349 -17.30 -6.70 18.17
CA VAL A 349 -15.89 -6.36 18.43
C VAL A 349 -15.64 -6.14 19.93
N ASN A 350 -16.58 -6.56 20.78
CA ASN A 350 -16.47 -6.52 22.23
C ASN A 350 -15.29 -7.38 22.71
N GLY A 351 -14.59 -6.93 23.75
CA GLY A 351 -13.37 -7.55 24.28
C GLY A 351 -12.15 -7.51 23.35
N CYS A 352 -12.29 -7.09 22.09
CA CYS A 352 -11.20 -7.14 21.12
C CYS A 352 -10.20 -5.99 21.36
N PRO A 353 -8.87 -6.28 21.43
CA PRO A 353 -7.85 -5.27 21.69
C PRO A 353 -7.82 -4.21 20.58
N ARG A 354 -7.92 -4.67 19.34
CA ARG A 354 -8.13 -3.86 18.13
C ARG A 354 -9.54 -4.12 17.60
N ARG A 355 -10.19 -3.05 17.13
CA ARG A 355 -11.59 -3.06 16.67
C ARG A 355 -11.74 -2.54 15.24
N THR A 356 -10.67 -2.00 14.67
CA THR A 356 -10.63 -1.44 13.33
C THR A 356 -9.34 -1.90 12.63
N ASN A 357 -9.32 -1.90 11.29
CA ASN A 357 -8.16 -2.26 10.48
C ASN A 357 -7.35 -1.02 10.03
N ASN A 358 -7.39 0.09 10.78
CA ASN A 358 -6.71 1.35 10.44
C ASN A 358 -5.22 1.15 10.07
N ASN A 359 -4.54 0.22 10.73
CA ASN A 359 -3.14 -0.08 10.45
C ASN A 359 -2.93 -0.59 9.01
N VAL A 360 -3.89 -1.38 8.49
CA VAL A 360 -3.86 -1.95 7.14
C VAL A 360 -4.30 -0.90 6.11
N GLU A 361 -5.26 -0.04 6.45
CA GLU A 361 -5.62 1.12 5.61
C GLU A 361 -4.44 2.12 5.49
N SER A 362 -3.74 2.42 6.60
CA SER A 362 -2.54 3.27 6.60
C SER A 362 -1.43 2.61 5.78
N PHE A 363 -1.23 1.29 5.93
CA PHE A 363 -0.31 0.53 5.10
C PHE A 363 -0.63 0.63 3.60
N HIS A 364 -1.90 0.46 3.21
CA HIS A 364 -2.36 0.62 1.83
C HIS A 364 -2.20 2.05 1.31
N LYS A 365 -2.27 3.07 2.17
CA LYS A 365 -1.99 4.48 1.84
C LYS A 365 -0.49 4.72 1.65
N SER A 366 0.35 4.23 2.57
CA SER A 366 1.82 4.27 2.48
C SER A 366 2.32 3.60 1.21
N LEU A 367 1.78 2.43 0.84
CA LEU A 367 2.05 1.78 -0.45
C LEU A 367 1.71 2.70 -1.64
N GLN A 368 0.52 3.31 -1.68
CA GLN A 368 0.12 4.22 -2.77
C GLN A 368 1.07 5.42 -2.88
N LEU A 369 1.54 5.97 -1.76
CA LEU A 369 2.52 7.06 -1.73
C LEU A 369 3.89 6.59 -2.21
N LYS A 370 4.41 5.45 -1.74
CA LYS A 370 5.71 4.89 -2.16
C LYS A 370 5.76 4.54 -3.65
N PHE A 371 4.63 4.12 -4.25
CA PHE A 371 4.55 3.89 -5.69
C PHE A 371 4.46 5.18 -6.52
N SER A 372 4.07 6.31 -5.92
CA SER A 372 3.83 7.63 -6.54
C SER A 372 2.84 7.68 -7.71
N VAL A 373 2.35 6.53 -8.19
CA VAL A 373 1.36 6.39 -9.27
C VAL A 373 0.35 5.31 -8.91
N SER A 374 -0.88 5.44 -9.40
CA SER A 374 -1.81 4.32 -9.43
C SER A 374 -1.33 3.29 -10.46
N HIS A 375 -1.36 2.00 -10.10
CA HIS A 375 -0.92 0.88 -10.92
C HIS A 375 0.54 0.97 -11.41
N PRO A 376 1.53 0.76 -10.52
CA PRO A 376 2.96 0.87 -10.86
C PRO A 376 3.41 -0.10 -11.96
N ASN A 377 4.60 0.15 -12.51
CA ASN A 377 5.29 -0.85 -13.31
C ASN A 377 5.66 -2.06 -12.45
N LEU A 378 5.55 -3.28 -13.01
CA LEU A 378 5.83 -4.53 -12.30
C LEU A 378 7.21 -4.58 -11.61
N TRP A 379 8.26 -4.09 -12.28
CA TRP A 379 9.60 -4.18 -11.73
C TRP A 379 9.79 -3.22 -10.54
N VAL A 380 9.18 -2.04 -10.61
CA VAL A 380 9.11 -1.10 -9.47
C VAL A 380 8.28 -1.71 -8.34
N PHE A 381 7.17 -2.37 -8.65
CA PHE A 381 6.33 -3.05 -7.67
C PHE A 381 7.09 -4.12 -6.86
N LEU A 382 7.85 -4.99 -7.54
CA LEU A 382 8.62 -6.05 -6.89
C LEU A 382 9.81 -5.50 -6.07
N GLU A 383 10.50 -4.46 -6.55
CA GLU A 383 11.57 -3.77 -5.81
C GLU A 383 11.02 -3.18 -4.50
N GLN A 384 9.95 -2.39 -4.59
CA GLN A 384 9.40 -1.68 -3.43
C GLN A 384 8.78 -2.64 -2.40
N LEU A 385 8.15 -3.75 -2.80
CA LEU A 385 7.70 -4.76 -1.82
C LEU A 385 8.86 -5.44 -1.09
N SER A 386 10.00 -5.63 -1.78
CA SER A 386 11.21 -6.21 -1.20
C SER A 386 11.79 -5.26 -0.15
N HIS A 387 12.07 -4.00 -0.53
CA HIS A 387 12.58 -2.96 0.39
C HIS A 387 11.62 -2.69 1.56
N LEU A 388 10.31 -2.71 1.32
CA LEU A 388 9.31 -2.52 2.38
C LEU A 388 9.41 -3.61 3.44
N SER A 389 9.63 -4.86 3.03
CA SER A 389 9.84 -5.99 3.94
C SER A 389 11.15 -5.86 4.72
N GLU A 390 12.21 -5.35 4.09
CA GLU A 390 13.48 -5.00 4.78
C GLU A 390 13.27 -3.91 5.84
N ASN A 391 12.45 -2.90 5.57
CA ASN A 391 12.11 -1.86 6.56
C ASN A 391 11.30 -2.45 7.74
N TYR A 392 10.50 -3.50 7.52
CA TYR A 392 9.82 -4.20 8.62
C TYR A 392 10.78 -5.04 9.49
N HIS A 393 11.92 -5.52 8.97
CA HIS A 393 12.95 -6.12 9.83
C HIS A 393 13.47 -5.12 10.86
N ILE A 394 13.76 -3.88 10.44
CA ILE A 394 14.19 -2.81 11.34
C ILE A 394 13.15 -2.56 12.45
N ILE A 395 11.86 -2.54 12.10
CA ILE A 395 10.76 -2.39 13.07
C ILE A 395 10.73 -3.57 14.05
N VAL A 396 10.84 -4.80 13.57
CA VAL A 396 10.84 -6.02 14.40
C VAL A 396 12.06 -6.05 15.34
N ASP A 397 13.25 -5.72 14.83
CA ASP A 397 14.48 -5.66 15.62
C ASP A 397 14.36 -4.59 16.72
N GLN A 398 13.84 -3.41 16.40
CA GLN A 398 13.56 -2.36 17.38
C GLN A 398 12.58 -2.84 18.47
N LEU A 399 11.51 -3.56 18.11
CA LEU A 399 10.55 -4.12 19.07
C LEU A 399 11.17 -5.21 19.96
N SER A 400 12.03 -6.07 19.41
CA SER A 400 12.76 -7.09 20.17
C SER A 400 13.71 -6.47 21.21
N ASN A 401 14.28 -5.30 20.88
CA ASN A 401 15.10 -4.48 21.77
C ASN A 401 14.29 -3.59 22.73
N GLY A 402 12.96 -3.70 22.75
CA GLY A 402 12.07 -2.92 23.63
C GLY A 402 11.94 -1.43 23.27
N LEU A 403 12.35 -1.05 22.06
CA LEU A 403 12.21 0.32 21.55
C LEU A 403 10.78 0.58 21.04
N GLN A 404 10.47 1.84 20.74
CA GLN A 404 9.20 2.26 20.13
C GLN A 404 9.47 2.77 18.70
N PRO A 405 9.26 1.96 17.65
CA PRO A 405 9.53 2.34 16.26
C PRO A 405 8.80 3.59 15.76
N THR A 406 7.61 3.88 16.29
CA THR A 406 6.77 5.00 15.83
C THR A 406 6.26 5.86 16.97
N LYS A 407 5.77 7.06 16.62
CA LYS A 407 5.10 7.98 17.54
C LYS A 407 3.95 7.25 18.25
N LYS A 408 3.71 7.59 19.53
CA LYS A 408 2.59 7.04 20.29
C LYS A 408 1.26 7.44 19.64
N LEU A 409 0.33 6.49 19.55
CA LEU A 409 -1.06 6.71 19.17
C LEU A 409 -1.63 7.97 19.84
N SER A 410 -2.27 8.84 19.05
CA SER A 410 -2.82 10.11 19.54
C SER A 410 -3.68 9.91 20.80
N VAL A 411 -3.51 10.80 21.78
CA VAL A 411 -4.23 10.81 23.06
C VAL A 411 -5.74 10.69 22.86
N LYS A 412 -6.28 11.25 21.78
CA LYS A 412 -7.70 11.15 21.40
C LYS A 412 -8.15 9.71 21.13
N PHE A 413 -7.35 8.91 20.42
CA PHE A 413 -7.65 7.49 20.18
C PHE A 413 -7.48 6.66 21.44
N LEU A 414 -6.43 6.92 22.23
CA LEU A 414 -6.20 6.26 23.52
C LEU A 414 -7.35 6.51 24.50
N ALA A 415 -7.79 7.76 24.66
CA ALA A 415 -8.92 8.14 25.49
C ALA A 415 -10.24 7.52 25.00
N ASN A 416 -10.46 7.45 23.68
CA ASN A 416 -11.63 6.78 23.12
C ASN A 416 -11.63 5.27 23.40
N SER A 417 -10.47 4.62 23.24
CA SER A 417 -10.29 3.19 23.53
C SER A 417 -10.48 2.90 25.02
N ALA A 418 -9.89 3.73 25.90
CA ALA A 418 -10.05 3.62 27.35
C ALA A 418 -11.50 3.82 27.81
N ARG A 419 -12.25 4.75 27.20
CA ARG A 419 -13.69 4.93 27.47
C ARG A 419 -14.51 3.72 27.07
N ILE A 420 -14.27 3.15 25.89
CA ILE A 420 -14.94 1.92 25.45
C ILE A 420 -14.62 0.78 26.43
N ARG A 421 -13.34 0.59 26.76
CA ARG A 421 -12.90 -0.45 27.69
C ARG A 421 -13.55 -0.31 29.06
N ARG A 422 -13.54 0.89 29.66
CA ARG A 422 -14.21 1.15 30.95
C ARG A 422 -15.71 0.89 30.90
N ALA A 423 -16.38 1.29 29.82
CA ALA A 423 -17.79 0.99 29.64
C ALA A 423 -18.04 -0.52 29.53
N THR A 424 -17.17 -1.28 28.86
CA THR A 424 -17.22 -2.75 28.81
C THR A 424 -17.02 -3.36 30.19
N GLU A 425 -15.95 -3.00 30.91
CA GLU A 425 -15.65 -3.46 32.27
C GLU A 425 -16.83 -3.22 33.24
N GLU A 426 -17.44 -2.03 33.21
CA GLU A 426 -18.62 -1.71 34.02
C GLU A 426 -19.88 -2.48 33.60
N TYR A 427 -20.06 -2.79 32.31
CA TYR A 427 -21.20 -3.53 31.78
C TYR A 427 -21.11 -5.02 32.13
N ASP A 428 -19.94 -5.61 31.91
CA ASP A 428 -19.65 -7.02 32.22
C ASP A 428 -19.75 -7.26 33.75
N SER A 429 -19.38 -6.26 34.55
CA SER A 429 -19.57 -6.25 36.01
C SER A 429 -21.00 -5.90 36.48
N GLN A 430 -21.96 -5.74 35.55
CA GLN A 430 -23.36 -5.38 35.80
C GLN A 430 -23.58 -4.04 36.55
N LEU A 431 -22.56 -3.17 36.61
CA LEU A 431 -22.63 -1.83 37.21
C LEU A 431 -23.43 -0.84 36.36
N ILE A 432 -23.50 -1.09 35.04
CA ILE A 432 -24.34 -0.34 34.11
C ILE A 432 -25.24 -1.26 33.30
N THR A 433 -26.42 -0.76 32.97
CA THR A 433 -27.37 -1.43 32.06
C THR A 433 -26.92 -1.33 30.59
N LEU A 434 -27.46 -2.21 29.75
CA LEU A 434 -27.25 -2.21 28.29
C LEU A 434 -27.50 -0.83 27.66
N ARG A 435 -28.55 -0.13 28.14
CA ARG A 435 -28.85 1.24 27.75
C ARG A 435 -27.71 2.20 28.10
N GLN A 436 -27.23 2.16 29.34
CA GLN A 436 -26.16 3.06 29.80
C GLN A 436 -24.84 2.79 29.06
N PHE A 437 -24.55 1.53 28.75
CA PHE A 437 -23.43 1.16 27.88
C PHE A 437 -23.55 1.84 26.51
N LEU A 438 -24.66 1.63 25.79
CA LEU A 438 -24.88 2.23 24.47
C LEU A 438 -24.86 3.76 24.51
N GLU A 439 -25.48 4.38 25.53
CA GLU A 439 -25.47 5.84 25.67
C GLU A 439 -24.02 6.38 25.87
N ARG A 440 -23.18 5.71 26.68
CA ARG A 440 -21.76 6.05 26.87
C ARG A 440 -20.91 5.84 25.61
N CYS A 441 -21.18 4.77 24.85
CA CYS A 441 -20.43 4.40 23.64
C CYS A 441 -20.90 5.14 22.38
N SER A 442 -22.10 5.73 22.37
CA SER A 442 -22.66 6.45 21.20
C SER A 442 -21.77 7.58 20.68
N TYR A 443 -21.00 8.23 21.55
CA TYR A 443 -20.07 9.29 21.16
C TYR A 443 -18.70 8.77 20.67
N SER A 444 -18.47 7.46 20.59
CA SER A 444 -17.17 6.89 20.19
C SER A 444 -16.84 7.05 18.70
N MET A 445 -17.83 7.39 17.88
CA MET A 445 -17.66 7.73 16.46
C MET A 445 -18.18 9.13 16.10
N ALA A 446 -18.49 9.98 17.09
CA ALA A 446 -19.12 11.29 16.85
C ALA A 446 -18.28 12.21 15.95
N ALA A 447 -16.95 12.22 16.11
CA ALA A 447 -16.06 13.01 15.25
C ALA A 447 -16.03 12.51 13.79
N TYR A 448 -16.10 11.19 13.57
CA TYR A 448 -16.19 10.62 12.23
C TYR A 448 -17.53 10.96 11.58
N GLU A 449 -18.64 10.71 12.29
CA GLU A 449 -20.00 11.04 11.81
C GLU A 449 -20.14 12.52 11.47
N MET A 450 -19.65 13.41 12.33
CA MET A 450 -19.71 14.86 12.10
C MET A 450 -18.98 15.28 10.82
N ARG A 451 -17.74 14.80 10.59
CA ARG A 451 -17.01 15.08 9.34
C ARG A 451 -17.77 14.58 8.11
N GLN A 452 -18.25 13.34 8.17
CA GLN A 452 -19.02 12.75 7.07
C GLN A 452 -20.32 13.49 6.79
N ARG A 453 -21.00 14.02 7.83
CA ARG A 453 -22.20 14.84 7.69
C ARG A 453 -21.90 16.20 7.07
N HIS A 454 -20.85 16.88 7.53
CA HIS A 454 -20.47 18.20 7.01
C HIS A 454 -20.09 18.11 5.52
N TRP A 455 -19.26 17.13 5.14
CA TRP A 455 -18.91 16.86 3.75
C TRP A 455 -20.15 16.53 2.91
N ALA A 456 -21.03 15.64 3.38
CA ALA A 456 -22.25 15.28 2.66
C ALA A 456 -23.28 16.43 2.50
N LEU A 457 -23.12 17.52 3.24
CA LEU A 457 -23.97 18.72 3.17
C LEU A 457 -23.30 19.90 2.44
N GLY A 458 -22.08 19.73 1.91
CA GLY A 458 -21.33 20.81 1.25
C GLY A 458 -20.90 21.94 2.19
N VAL A 459 -20.88 21.71 3.51
CA VAL A 459 -20.46 22.72 4.49
C VAL A 459 -18.93 22.83 4.45
N GLN A 460 -18.42 23.72 3.60
CA GLN A 460 -17.03 24.17 3.67
C GLN A 460 -16.82 24.90 5.00
N ASN A 461 -15.98 24.36 5.87
CA ASN A 461 -15.51 25.09 7.05
C ASN A 461 -14.60 26.23 6.59
N VAL A 462 -15.10 27.48 6.61
CA VAL A 462 -14.25 28.67 6.56
C VAL A 462 -13.51 28.80 7.90
N ARG A 463 -12.55 27.88 8.15
CA ARG A 463 -11.54 27.85 9.24
C ARG A 463 -10.63 26.60 9.25
N GLU A 464 -10.23 26.09 8.08
CA GLU A 464 -9.13 25.11 7.97
C GLU A 464 -8.08 25.56 6.93
N VAL A 465 -7.64 26.81 7.05
CA VAL A 465 -6.34 27.29 6.57
C VAL A 465 -5.59 27.71 7.85
N GLU A 466 -4.45 27.06 8.14
CA GLU A 466 -3.69 26.99 9.42
C GLU A 466 -3.86 25.70 10.28
N ASN A 467 -4.63 24.69 9.87
CA ASN A 467 -4.57 23.33 10.48
C ASN A 467 -4.66 22.20 9.44
N ASN A 468 -4.08 22.40 8.26
CA ASN A 468 -3.88 21.33 7.26
C ASN A 468 -2.71 20.37 7.61
N GLU A 469 -2.37 20.25 8.90
CA GLU A 469 -1.58 19.15 9.47
C GLU A 469 -2.49 18.05 10.06
N ALA A 470 -3.74 17.97 9.59
CA ALA A 470 -4.57 16.77 9.67
C ALA A 470 -4.40 15.86 8.44
N VAL A 471 -3.19 15.83 7.87
CA VAL A 471 -2.68 14.68 7.13
C VAL A 471 -2.70 13.49 8.09
N ASP A 472 -3.09 12.29 7.64
CA ASP A 472 -2.86 11.07 8.42
C ASP A 472 -1.35 10.75 8.44
N GLU A 473 -0.56 11.50 9.21
CA GLU A 473 0.83 11.18 9.57
C GLU A 473 0.88 10.13 10.70
N ASP A 474 0.27 8.97 10.45
CA ASP A 474 0.71 7.72 11.06
C ASP A 474 1.70 7.05 10.08
N ASP A 475 2.75 7.79 9.73
CA ASP A 475 3.87 7.33 8.92
C ASP A 475 4.90 6.63 9.83
N PRO A 476 5.34 5.40 9.52
CA PRO A 476 6.47 4.79 10.19
C PRO A 476 7.75 5.50 9.76
N ALA A 477 8.24 6.41 10.61
CA ALA A 477 9.40 7.25 10.32
C ALA A 477 10.64 6.45 9.89
N GLU A 478 11.04 6.62 8.63
CA GLU A 478 12.38 6.30 8.15
C GLU A 478 13.40 7.35 8.67
N PRO A 479 14.70 7.00 8.79
CA PRO A 479 15.68 7.84 9.47
C PRO A 479 16.05 9.10 8.67
N ALA A 480 16.21 10.22 9.38
CA ALA A 480 16.53 11.51 8.78
C ALA A 480 17.90 11.51 8.08
N ILE A 481 17.92 11.99 6.83
CA ILE A 481 19.12 12.43 6.12
C ILE A 481 19.07 13.95 6.06
N ASN A 482 20.05 14.61 6.67
CA ASN A 482 20.22 16.06 6.56
C ASN A 482 20.69 16.42 5.14
N GLU A 483 20.11 17.45 4.51
CA GLU A 483 20.87 18.49 3.80
C GLU A 483 20.00 19.73 3.52
N VAL A 484 20.64 20.84 3.13
CA VAL A 484 20.16 22.21 3.34
C VAL A 484 19.60 22.85 2.06
N GLU A 485 18.74 23.85 2.28
CA GLU A 485 17.87 24.66 1.41
C GLU A 485 18.40 25.20 0.05
N ASP A 486 17.40 25.60 -0.76
CA ASP A 486 17.35 26.64 -1.82
C ASP A 486 17.72 26.36 -3.29
N MET A 487 16.69 26.30 -4.15
CA MET A 487 16.27 27.50 -4.94
C MET A 487 14.96 27.30 -5.71
N GLU A 488 14.16 28.36 -5.80
CA GLU A 488 12.95 28.47 -6.63
C GLU A 488 13.28 28.53 -8.13
N ILE A 489 12.47 27.90 -9.00
CA ILE A 489 12.33 28.28 -10.41
C ILE A 489 10.85 28.26 -10.79
N LEU A 490 10.42 29.34 -11.43
CA LEU A 490 9.05 29.62 -11.87
C LEU A 490 8.67 28.74 -13.08
N ASN A 491 7.42 28.28 -13.13
CA ASN A 491 6.82 27.77 -14.35
C ASN A 491 6.22 28.96 -15.12
N GLU A 492 6.65 29.16 -16.37
CA GLU A 492 5.86 29.89 -17.37
C GLU A 492 5.21 28.86 -18.29
N ASP A 493 3.88 28.92 -18.40
CA ASP A 493 3.13 28.18 -19.40
C ASP A 493 3.44 28.70 -20.80
N ASP A 494 3.50 27.82 -21.79
CA ASP A 494 3.14 28.22 -23.15
C ASP A 494 2.46 27.06 -23.89
N GLN A 495 1.21 27.30 -24.29
CA GLN A 495 0.43 26.43 -25.16
C GLN A 495 0.84 26.70 -26.61
N PHE A 496 0.88 25.70 -27.50
CA PHE A 496 0.49 25.94 -28.89
C PHE A 496 -0.02 24.67 -29.57
N GLU A 497 -1.14 24.83 -30.28
CA GLU A 497 -1.85 23.77 -30.99
C GLU A 497 -1.22 23.44 -32.37
N ASN A 498 -1.68 22.33 -32.97
CA ASN A 498 -1.33 21.92 -34.32
C ASN A 498 -1.76 22.97 -35.38
N ASN A 499 -1.02 23.05 -36.50
CA ASN A 499 -1.64 23.14 -37.83
C ASN A 499 -0.69 22.85 -39.00
N GLU A 500 -1.30 22.62 -40.16
CA GLU A 500 -0.89 21.80 -41.30
C GLU A 500 0.23 22.35 -42.24
N ALA A 501 0.88 21.37 -42.88
CA ALA A 501 1.61 21.34 -44.16
C ALA A 501 1.72 22.57 -45.10
N VAL A 502 2.92 22.79 -45.65
CA VAL A 502 3.17 23.30 -47.02
C VAL A 502 4.36 22.56 -47.65
N ASN A 503 4.28 22.27 -48.96
CA ASN A 503 5.27 21.53 -49.75
C ASN A 503 6.52 22.35 -50.14
N GLY A 504 7.60 21.65 -50.49
CA GLY A 504 8.76 22.18 -51.22
C GLY A 504 9.66 21.05 -51.72
N ASP A 505 9.73 20.86 -53.04
CA ASP A 505 10.44 19.75 -53.71
C ASP A 505 11.97 19.93 -53.74
N ASP A 506 12.74 18.83 -53.76
CA ASP A 506 13.59 18.50 -54.93
C ASP A 506 14.33 17.13 -54.84
N ALA A 507 13.99 16.28 -55.82
CA ALA A 507 14.76 15.27 -56.57
C ALA A 507 15.92 14.38 -56.00
N ALA A 508 15.84 13.10 -56.42
CA ALA A 508 16.91 12.09 -56.60
C ALA A 508 17.55 11.47 -55.32
N GLU A 509 17.88 10.16 -55.27
CA GLU A 509 18.10 9.18 -56.34
C GLU A 509 17.54 7.78 -55.95
N GLN A 510 17.31 6.90 -56.93
CA GLN A 510 16.70 5.57 -56.76
C GLN A 510 17.75 4.47 -56.53
N GLU A 511 17.40 3.42 -55.77
CA GLU A 511 17.58 2.05 -56.29
C GLU A 511 16.58 1.07 -55.63
N ASN A 512 16.24 0.00 -56.36
CA ASN A 512 14.91 -0.63 -56.30
C ASN A 512 15.00 -2.13 -56.66
N ILE A 513 14.58 -3.04 -55.77
CA ILE A 513 14.29 -4.45 -56.12
C ILE A 513 13.10 -4.97 -55.30
N VAL A 514 12.00 -5.32 -55.99
CA VAL A 514 10.89 -6.13 -55.48
C VAL A 514 10.42 -7.11 -56.56
N ALA A 515 9.93 -8.28 -56.10
CA ALA A 515 9.16 -9.32 -56.80
C ALA A 515 9.87 -10.22 -57.83
N ARG A 516 9.63 -11.54 -57.68
CA ARG A 516 8.77 -12.33 -58.59
C ARG A 516 8.29 -13.61 -57.92
N GLU A 517 6.98 -13.86 -58.00
CA GLU A 517 6.33 -15.18 -57.85
C GLU A 517 6.35 -15.92 -59.21
N VAL A 518 6.21 -17.26 -59.21
CA VAL A 518 5.26 -18.07 -60.04
C VAL A 518 5.14 -19.51 -59.49
N ASP A 519 3.92 -19.88 -59.10
CA ASP A 519 3.11 -21.12 -59.17
C ASP A 519 3.66 -22.56 -59.46
N GLU A 520 3.21 -23.48 -58.58
CA GLU A 520 2.44 -24.75 -58.78
C GLU A 520 2.95 -26.11 -59.40
N ILE A 521 2.27 -27.17 -58.90
CA ILE A 521 2.02 -28.58 -59.35
C ILE A 521 3.10 -29.67 -59.12
N GLY A 522 2.71 -30.80 -58.45
CA GLY A 522 3.47 -32.06 -58.47
C GLY A 522 3.11 -33.12 -57.39
N GLU A 523 2.12 -33.96 -57.68
CA GLU A 523 1.50 -35.03 -56.84
C GLU A 523 2.32 -36.31 -56.49
N ILE A 524 1.91 -36.96 -55.37
CA ILE A 524 1.84 -38.44 -55.08
C ILE A 524 3.15 -39.27 -54.96
N GLU A 525 3.38 -39.92 -53.79
CA GLU A 525 3.23 -41.39 -53.56
C GLU A 525 3.28 -41.76 -52.06
N ASN A 526 2.61 -42.86 -51.68
CA ASN A 526 2.54 -43.40 -50.31
C ASN A 526 3.56 -44.53 -50.14
N GLU A 527 3.97 -44.84 -48.91
CA GLU A 527 4.10 -46.24 -48.51
C GLU A 527 3.81 -46.44 -47.00
N ASN A 528 3.07 -47.50 -46.70
CA ASN A 528 2.80 -47.94 -45.32
C ASN A 528 3.92 -48.89 -44.88
N ASP A 529 4.10 -49.07 -43.57
CA ASP A 529 3.82 -50.39 -42.99
C ASP A 529 3.79 -50.38 -41.46
N ALA A 530 2.87 -51.17 -40.91
CA ALA A 530 2.78 -51.50 -39.50
C ALA A 530 2.91 -53.02 -39.33
N VAL A 531 3.60 -53.50 -38.29
CA VAL A 531 3.39 -54.87 -37.76
C VAL A 531 3.53 -54.89 -36.23
N GLU A 532 2.79 -55.81 -35.64
CA GLU A 532 2.35 -55.88 -34.25
C GLU A 532 3.04 -57.02 -33.44
N THR A 533 3.00 -56.90 -32.10
CA THR A 533 2.85 -57.99 -31.09
C THR A 533 4.03 -58.82 -30.48
N ARG A 534 3.82 -59.12 -29.18
CA ARG A 534 4.14 -60.32 -28.35
C ARG A 534 5.36 -60.35 -27.39
N ASN A 535 5.03 -60.18 -26.11
CA ASN A 535 5.45 -60.88 -24.87
C ASN A 535 6.61 -61.91 -24.88
N MET A 536 7.44 -61.89 -23.83
CA MET A 536 7.54 -62.97 -22.80
C MET A 536 8.47 -62.63 -21.60
N ASP A 537 7.90 -62.71 -20.38
CA ASP A 537 8.38 -63.33 -19.13
C ASP A 537 9.68 -63.00 -18.33
N ASN A 538 9.47 -63.02 -17.00
CA ASN A 538 10.38 -63.38 -15.88
C ASN A 538 11.47 -62.36 -15.42
N GLN A 539 11.73 -62.11 -14.12
CA GLN A 539 11.47 -62.87 -12.87
C GLN A 539 11.19 -61.96 -11.62
N ARG A 540 10.56 -62.54 -10.57
CA ARG A 540 10.27 -61.96 -9.21
C ARG A 540 11.39 -62.36 -8.18
N PRO A 541 11.32 -62.24 -6.81
CA PRO A 541 10.20 -61.87 -5.89
C PRO A 541 10.52 -61.15 -4.52
N VAL A 542 9.48 -61.03 -3.64
CA VAL A 542 9.49 -60.88 -2.15
C VAL A 542 9.63 -59.43 -1.59
N ARG A 543 8.81 -58.88 -0.64
CA ARG A 543 7.67 -59.34 0.21
C ARG A 543 6.76 -58.17 0.67
N ASP A 544 5.49 -58.47 0.96
CA ASP A 544 4.52 -57.58 1.64
C ASP A 544 4.63 -57.55 3.18
N ARG A 545 4.06 -56.51 3.81
CA ARG A 545 3.40 -56.59 5.13
C ARG A 545 2.12 -55.74 5.18
N GLN A 546 1.07 -56.32 5.77
CA GLN A 546 -0.28 -55.77 5.89
C GLN A 546 -0.41 -54.76 7.06
N VAL A 547 -1.38 -53.85 6.95
CA VAL A 547 -2.16 -53.33 8.09
C VAL A 547 -3.65 -53.32 7.68
N GLN A 548 -4.54 -53.42 8.66
CA GLN A 548 -5.88 -54.00 8.56
C GLN A 548 -6.99 -52.96 8.83
N LEU A 549 -8.09 -53.06 8.08
CA LEU A 549 -9.33 -52.29 8.31
C LEU A 549 -10.19 -52.92 9.42
N CYS A 550 -10.92 -52.08 10.16
CA CYS A 550 -12.05 -52.47 11.01
C CYS A 550 -13.17 -51.42 10.96
N GLU A 551 -14.42 -51.88 10.92
CA GLU A 551 -15.67 -51.10 11.06
C GLU A 551 -16.03 -51.00 12.56
N VAL A 552 -17.09 -50.36 13.08
CA VAL A 552 -18.37 -49.72 12.63
C VAL A 552 -18.71 -48.61 13.70
N PRO A 553 -19.90 -47.95 13.84
CA PRO A 553 -21.12 -47.87 13.01
C PRO A 553 -21.70 -46.45 12.75
N GLU A 554 -22.66 -46.37 11.82
CA GLU A 554 -23.61 -45.26 11.66
C GLU A 554 -24.70 -45.23 12.75
N ILE A 555 -25.11 -44.05 13.23
CA ILE A 555 -26.41 -43.85 13.90
C ILE A 555 -27.06 -42.50 13.50
N LEU A 556 -28.22 -42.61 12.82
CA LEU A 556 -29.35 -41.67 12.70
C LEU A 556 -29.11 -40.17 12.33
N ILE A 557 -29.33 -39.87 11.04
CA ILE A 557 -29.99 -38.64 10.59
C ILE A 557 -31.48 -38.98 10.35
N ALA A 558 -32.41 -38.20 10.92
CA ALA A 558 -33.83 -38.27 10.55
C ALA A 558 -34.54 -36.91 10.74
N ASN A 559 -35.12 -36.41 9.64
CA ASN A 559 -36.22 -35.43 9.54
C ASN A 559 -35.98 -34.06 10.23
N VAL A 560 -35.92 -32.94 9.50
CA VAL A 560 -37.10 -32.38 8.77
C VAL A 560 -36.72 -31.86 7.37
N GLN A 561 -37.40 -32.38 6.35
CA GLN A 561 -37.59 -31.71 5.06
C GLN A 561 -39.09 -31.42 4.84
N GLN A 562 -39.37 -30.41 4.00
CA GLN A 562 -40.69 -29.93 3.55
C GLN A 562 -41.50 -29.21 4.65
N ARG A 563 -41.80 -27.91 4.50
CA ARG A 563 -42.64 -27.37 3.41
C ARG A 563 -42.35 -25.89 3.10
N ASN A 564 -42.45 -25.57 1.80
CA ASN A 564 -43.06 -24.37 1.18
C ASN A 564 -42.55 -22.97 1.60
N THR A 565 -42.43 -21.98 0.70
CA THR A 565 -42.97 -21.79 -0.66
C THR A 565 -42.10 -20.78 -1.42
N LEU A 566 -42.25 -20.71 -2.75
CA LEU A 566 -41.68 -19.62 -3.56
C LEU A 566 -42.05 -18.25 -2.97
N PHE A 567 -41.05 -17.39 -2.84
CA PHE A 567 -41.20 -15.96 -3.02
C PHE A 567 -40.04 -15.50 -3.89
N ASP A 568 -40.33 -15.10 -5.13
CA ASP A 568 -39.41 -14.29 -5.92
C ASP A 568 -39.16 -12.98 -5.17
N VAL A 569 -37.97 -12.86 -4.59
CA VAL A 569 -37.43 -11.60 -4.10
C VAL A 569 -36.23 -11.31 -4.98
N GLN A 570 -36.33 -10.25 -5.78
CA GLN A 570 -35.24 -9.80 -6.63
C GLN A 570 -33.97 -9.61 -5.78
N ASP A 571 -32.88 -10.26 -6.19
CA ASP A 571 -31.58 -10.16 -5.54
C ASP A 571 -30.96 -8.77 -5.75
N ASP A 572 -31.40 -7.81 -4.93
CA ASP A 572 -30.62 -6.62 -4.60
C ASP A 572 -29.39 -7.07 -3.79
N GLU A 573 -28.36 -7.57 -4.47
CA GLU A 573 -27.03 -7.65 -3.88
C GLU A 573 -26.65 -6.27 -3.35
N PRO A 574 -26.28 -6.14 -2.06
CA PRO A 574 -25.65 -4.92 -1.61
C PRO A 574 -24.27 -4.87 -2.27
N LEU A 575 -24.17 -4.16 -3.39
CA LEU A 575 -22.92 -3.84 -4.07
C LEU A 575 -21.87 -3.34 -3.06
N PHE A 576 -21.01 -4.24 -2.61
CA PHE A 576 -19.66 -3.93 -2.18
C PHE A 576 -18.86 -3.66 -3.45
N ALA A 577 -19.23 -2.58 -4.14
CA ALA A 577 -18.38 -2.00 -5.16
C ALA A 577 -17.05 -1.64 -4.47
N PRO A 578 -15.89 -1.99 -5.07
CA PRO A 578 -14.61 -1.47 -4.61
C PRO A 578 -14.65 0.07 -4.63
N ASN A 579 -13.75 0.73 -3.90
CA ASN A 579 -13.70 2.19 -3.84
C ASN A 579 -13.50 2.82 -5.24
N GLU A 580 -14.60 3.10 -5.93
CA GLU A 580 -14.65 3.99 -7.08
C GLU A 580 -14.44 5.42 -6.56
N SER A 581 -13.24 5.95 -6.83
CA SER A 581 -13.03 7.39 -6.84
C SER A 581 -13.97 7.99 -7.88
N ILE A 582 -14.77 8.96 -7.44
CA ILE A 582 -15.63 9.75 -8.31
C ILE A 582 -14.74 10.44 -9.35
N ASN A 583 -15.05 10.29 -10.63
CA ASN A 583 -14.40 11.06 -11.69
C ASN A 583 -14.75 12.53 -11.52
N GLU A 584 -13.74 13.39 -11.49
CA GLU A 584 -13.89 14.84 -11.65
C GLU A 584 -14.00 15.13 -13.14
N ASP A 585 -15.20 15.49 -13.60
CA ASP A 585 -15.44 16.26 -14.84
C ASP A 585 -16.93 16.63 -14.92
N ASP A 586 -17.28 17.83 -14.46
CA ASP A 586 -18.51 18.51 -14.89
C ASP A 586 -18.39 20.03 -14.62
N ASN A 587 -18.14 20.79 -15.68
CA ASN A 587 -17.98 22.25 -15.64
C ASN A 587 -19.34 22.93 -15.41
N ILE A 588 -19.54 23.56 -14.24
CA ILE A 588 -20.63 24.52 -14.02
C ILE A 588 -20.08 25.83 -13.45
N ILE A 589 -20.01 26.85 -14.32
CA ILE A 589 -19.60 28.21 -13.98
C ILE A 589 -20.76 28.93 -13.26
N ALA A 590 -20.47 29.56 -12.12
CA ALA A 590 -21.36 30.51 -11.44
C ALA A 590 -20.56 31.72 -10.91
N PRO A 591 -21.16 32.92 -10.80
CA PRO A 591 -20.43 34.19 -10.93
C PRO A 591 -19.84 34.76 -9.63
N ALA A 592 -18.83 35.62 -9.78
CA ALA A 592 -18.12 36.30 -8.69
C ALA A 592 -18.74 37.66 -8.30
N ALA A 593 -18.77 37.96 -6.99
CA ALA A 593 -18.89 39.29 -6.38
C ALA A 593 -18.67 39.19 -4.85
N PRO A 594 -18.42 40.29 -4.11
CA PRO A 594 -17.30 41.23 -4.24
C PRO A 594 -16.48 41.32 -2.92
N GLY A 595 -15.42 42.14 -2.91
CA GLY A 595 -14.35 42.10 -1.88
C GLY A 595 -14.70 42.58 -0.46
N LEU A 596 -13.87 42.11 0.49
CA LEU A 596 -13.84 42.49 1.91
C LEU A 596 -12.98 43.75 2.15
N PRO A 597 -13.31 44.59 3.15
CA PRO A 597 -12.36 45.50 3.78
C PRO A 597 -11.61 44.81 4.94
N ASN A 598 -10.36 45.21 5.16
CA ASN A 598 -9.49 44.74 6.25
C ASN A 598 -10.07 45.05 7.64
N ASN A 599 -9.71 44.22 8.64
CA ASN A 599 -9.57 44.72 10.01
C ASN A 599 -8.58 43.89 10.84
N GLU A 600 -7.66 44.58 11.52
CA GLU A 600 -6.70 44.01 12.45
C GLU A 600 -7.35 43.80 13.84
N ASN A 601 -6.74 42.94 14.67
CA ASN A 601 -7.00 42.78 16.11
C ASN A 601 -8.43 42.41 16.57
N MET A 602 -8.67 41.10 16.77
CA MET A 602 -9.18 40.55 18.05
C MET A 602 -9.24 39.02 17.99
N VAL A 603 -8.51 38.34 18.89
CA VAL A 603 -8.40 36.87 18.92
C VAL A 603 -8.84 36.33 20.29
N ARG A 604 -9.79 35.40 20.26
CA ARG A 604 -10.19 34.43 21.31
C ARG A 604 -10.85 34.96 22.59
N ASP A 605 -12.15 34.68 22.68
CA ASP A 605 -12.73 34.00 23.85
C ASP A 605 -13.62 32.86 23.35
N SER A 606 -13.26 31.60 23.65
CA SER A 606 -14.17 30.47 23.38
C SER A 606 -15.06 30.27 24.60
N THR A 607 -16.37 30.54 24.45
CA THR A 607 -17.36 30.38 25.52
C THR A 607 -17.48 28.95 26.03
N TYR A 608 -17.08 27.95 25.24
CA TYR A 608 -17.06 26.54 25.64
C TYR A 608 -15.65 26.05 25.93
N CYS A 609 -15.55 25.08 26.86
CA CYS A 609 -14.29 24.45 27.21
C CYS A 609 -13.68 23.71 26.01
N VAL A 610 -12.39 23.94 25.76
CA VAL A 610 -11.65 23.40 24.60
C VAL A 610 -11.46 21.88 24.70
N VAL A 611 -11.44 21.32 25.91
CA VAL A 611 -11.21 19.88 26.15
C VAL A 611 -12.47 19.03 25.89
N CYS A 612 -13.65 19.49 26.31
CA CYS A 612 -14.90 18.72 26.16
C CYS A 612 -15.86 19.28 25.10
N SER A 613 -15.66 20.52 24.65
CA SER A 613 -16.49 21.27 23.68
C SER A 613 -18.00 21.30 23.99
N SER A 614 -18.41 21.01 25.23
CA SER A 614 -19.81 20.73 25.59
C SER A 614 -20.33 21.46 26.83
N THR A 615 -19.44 22.10 27.60
CA THR A 615 -19.79 22.90 28.80
C THR A 615 -19.00 24.20 28.79
N GLU A 616 -19.55 25.26 29.39
CA GLU A 616 -18.91 26.57 29.41
C GLU A 616 -17.48 26.53 29.99
N SER A 617 -16.57 27.28 29.38
CA SER A 617 -15.26 27.54 29.96
C SER A 617 -15.45 28.40 31.22
N THR A 618 -14.95 27.93 32.36
CA THR A 618 -15.12 28.56 33.69
C THR A 618 -13.80 28.69 34.44
N HIS A 619 -12.73 28.10 33.91
CA HIS A 619 -11.41 28.06 34.53
C HIS A 619 -10.34 28.47 33.51
N ALA A 620 -9.34 29.21 33.98
CA ALA A 620 -8.25 29.76 33.18
C ALA A 620 -6.87 29.23 33.60
N CYS A 621 -5.98 29.10 32.62
CA CYS A 621 -4.61 28.63 32.80
C CYS A 621 -3.65 29.80 33.11
N ILE A 622 -2.98 29.78 34.26
CA ILE A 622 -1.99 30.80 34.67
C ILE A 622 -0.58 30.32 34.29
N PRO A 623 0.27 31.17 33.67
CA PRO A 623 0.15 32.63 33.54
C PRO A 623 -0.55 33.16 32.28
N CYS A 624 -0.91 32.32 31.30
CA CYS A 624 -1.39 32.79 29.99
C CYS A 624 -2.80 33.43 29.97
N GLY A 625 -3.59 33.29 31.05
CA GLY A 625 -4.91 33.93 31.20
C GLY A 625 -6.07 33.29 30.41
N HIS A 626 -5.81 32.35 29.49
CA HIS A 626 -6.83 31.75 28.64
C HIS A 626 -7.91 30.97 29.43
N LYS A 627 -9.17 31.43 29.39
CA LYS A 627 -10.37 30.79 29.96
C LYS A 627 -10.85 29.62 29.09
N VAL A 628 -10.32 28.42 29.31
CA VAL A 628 -10.44 27.29 28.35
C VAL A 628 -10.92 25.97 28.95
N LEU A 629 -11.02 25.87 30.27
CA LEU A 629 -11.39 24.64 30.98
C LEU A 629 -12.75 24.77 31.67
N CYS A 630 -13.51 23.69 31.74
CA CYS A 630 -14.67 23.57 32.64
C CYS A 630 -14.28 22.79 33.90
N VAL A 631 -15.10 22.85 34.94
CA VAL A 631 -14.85 22.18 36.24
C VAL A 631 -14.66 20.65 36.12
N ASN A 632 -15.27 20.00 35.12
CA ASN A 632 -15.12 18.56 34.89
C ASN A 632 -13.88 18.20 34.05
N CYS A 633 -13.17 19.20 33.52
CA CYS A 633 -11.94 19.06 32.75
C CYS A 633 -10.75 19.76 33.41
N THR A 634 -10.87 20.19 34.67
CA THR A 634 -9.71 20.55 35.49
C THR A 634 -9.20 19.29 36.18
N THR A 635 -8.29 18.57 35.52
CA THR A 635 -7.59 17.40 36.05
C THR A 635 -6.14 17.73 36.33
N ASP A 636 -5.53 17.07 37.32
CA ASP A 636 -4.10 17.24 37.67
C ASP A 636 -3.14 16.86 36.52
N GLU A 637 -3.64 16.20 35.48
CA GLU A 637 -2.92 15.86 34.25
C GLU A 637 -2.69 17.08 33.31
N ILE A 638 -3.35 18.23 33.53
CA ILE A 638 -3.19 19.41 32.67
C ILE A 638 -2.03 20.28 33.17
N THR A 639 -0.83 19.98 32.68
CA THR A 639 0.39 20.76 32.96
C THR A 639 0.63 21.90 31.95
N LYS A 640 -0.11 21.95 30.83
CA LYS A 640 0.05 22.93 29.75
C LYS A 640 -1.30 23.49 29.29
N CYS A 641 -1.31 24.75 28.86
CA CYS A 641 -2.53 25.39 28.36
C CYS A 641 -2.95 24.78 27.01
N PRO A 642 -4.19 24.27 26.87
CA PRO A 642 -4.66 23.68 25.61
C PRO A 642 -4.63 24.59 24.37
N ILE A 643 -4.59 25.91 24.55
CA ILE A 643 -4.59 26.89 23.44
C ILE A 643 -3.19 27.36 23.04
N CYS A 644 -2.28 27.59 23.98
CA CYS A 644 -0.96 28.17 23.69
C CYS A 644 0.23 27.29 24.12
N GLN A 645 -0.03 26.09 24.64
CA GLN A 645 0.98 25.10 25.09
C GLN A 645 1.98 25.59 26.16
N LEU A 646 1.76 26.79 26.72
CA LEU A 646 2.54 27.32 27.83
C LEU A 646 2.28 26.50 29.11
N ASP A 647 3.34 26.21 29.87
CA ASP A 647 3.24 25.51 31.14
C ASP A 647 2.29 26.26 32.09
N THR A 648 1.34 25.50 32.65
CA THR A 648 0.28 26.01 33.51
C THR A 648 0.67 25.77 34.96
N LEU A 649 1.06 26.85 35.64
CA LEU A 649 1.47 26.82 37.05
C LEU A 649 0.28 26.55 37.99
N MET A 650 -0.91 27.00 37.59
CA MET A 650 -2.17 26.70 38.27
C MET A 650 -3.35 26.97 37.34
N ILE A 651 -4.46 26.27 37.60
CA ILE A 651 -5.74 26.50 36.96
C ILE A 651 -6.65 27.19 37.98
N ILE A 652 -7.10 28.41 37.67
CA ILE A 652 -7.99 29.18 38.57
C ILE A 652 -9.41 29.21 38.01
N ARG A 653 -10.40 29.12 38.91
CA ARG A 653 -11.80 29.38 38.53
C ARG A 653 -12.01 30.88 38.38
N ILE A 654 -12.50 31.31 37.22
CA ILE A 654 -12.92 32.69 37.02
C ILE A 654 -14.40 32.78 37.36
N HIS A 655 -14.72 33.56 38.39
CA HIS A 655 -16.07 34.02 38.65
C HIS A 655 -16.34 35.25 37.77
N GLN A 656 -17.49 35.28 37.10
CA GLN A 656 -18.04 36.49 36.48
C GLN A 656 -18.66 37.40 37.54
#